data_AF-A0AAV2RWR6-F1
#
_entry.id   AF-A0AAV2RWR6-F1
#
_cell.length_a   1.000
_cell.length_b   1.000
_cell.length_c   1.000
_cell.angle_alpha   90.00
_cell.angle_beta   90.00
_cell.angle_gamma   90.00
#
_symmetry.space_group_name_H-M   'P 1'
#
loop_
_entity.id
_entity.type
_entity.pdbx_description
1 polymer ?
#
loop_
_entity_poly.entity_id
_entity_poly.type
_entity_poly.pdbx_seq_one_letter_code
_entity_poly.pdbx_strand_id
1 'polypeptide(L)'
;NYVWFLPHWYTSGWYLKSDDNSNDTCSNEEMKKALVGHMSLSYKYFADNDTIMQEGLVVGEWRKKYNEDVIRSNRTPSEYAGFTYDAVWTYALALDKLFKENVSYAADLRLQPTTDRFVHFINISNFDGVSGRINFTNGTSRHTDVILWQWVKEGKYKQVGKFHSFYSDDNGELDLYQNEMEWPNGKIPNDGSKECPIEAFRVALGEDYTCPVAIFILCALCFGGLTLLLVVVIIIYKRKYEKKLEQMQEYLRGRPIFEMFDGWEIARDKVVINRKLGEGAFGTVYGGECQFETQGWVPVAVKTLKTGSTISEKLDFLSEAEMMKNFNHDNIVRLIGVCTKIEPIYTVMEFMLYGDLKTFLLARRNLVNDKNRGDDDEVSNKRLTSMALDISRGLSYLAEQKYVHRDVACRNCLVNATRTVKLADFGMTRKMYDNNYYRYNKKGMLPVRWMAPESLIDGVFTTMSDIWSYGVLLFEIITFGAFPFQGLSNNQVLERVKAGHTIPIPSGVKPQLESLLRACWNRNARLRPPASQIVEHLSSNPRLIQPCISGPQSSVQMEDAVSIDLKIPDRTRKLSLIQTRLPQVGTSSRKRSMSGNMVMNIPVLTTSLSEDGMISAHSNLDALNLNSVMLEESEMGEDPLLPPAQYVSTRYVSLAHKENHQNRQTTGDYCTTDISRDLWTSVTPV
;
A
#
# COMPACT_ATOMS: atom_id res chain seq x y z
N ASN A 1 -11.81 -30.14 19.72
CA ASN A 1 -12.50 -31.43 19.92
C ASN A 1 -13.26 -31.36 21.22
N TYR A 2 -14.58 -31.52 21.17
CA TYR A 2 -15.43 -31.48 22.36
C TYR A 2 -15.86 -32.90 22.73
N VAL A 3 -15.98 -33.18 24.03
CA VAL A 3 -16.54 -34.43 24.55
C VAL A 3 -17.97 -34.13 24.97
N TRP A 4 -18.93 -34.83 24.38
CA TRP A 4 -20.34 -34.62 24.66
C TRP A 4 -20.78 -35.43 25.89
N PHE A 5 -21.58 -34.80 26.75
CA PHE A 5 -22.35 -35.50 27.78
C PHE A 5 -23.77 -35.72 27.27
N LEU A 6 -24.18 -36.99 27.15
CA LEU A 6 -25.54 -37.38 26.74
C LEU A 6 -26.25 -38.16 27.86
N PRO A 7 -27.58 -37.98 28.05
CA PRO A 7 -28.37 -38.77 28.98
C PRO A 7 -28.24 -40.29 28.76
N HIS A 8 -28.02 -41.05 29.84
CA HIS A 8 -27.77 -42.50 29.79
C HIS A 8 -28.96 -43.34 29.26
N TRP A 9 -30.18 -42.79 29.25
CA TRP A 9 -31.39 -43.49 28.76
C TRP A 9 -31.50 -43.52 27.22
N TYR A 10 -30.60 -42.85 26.49
CA TYR A 10 -30.53 -42.95 25.03
C TYR A 10 -30.07 -44.35 24.59
N THR A 11 -30.93 -45.05 23.83
CA THR A 11 -30.67 -46.41 23.33
C THR A 11 -29.81 -46.39 22.06
N SER A 12 -29.18 -47.52 21.70
CA SER A 12 -28.29 -47.63 20.54
C SER A 12 -28.93 -47.39 19.17
N GLY A 13 -30.25 -47.13 19.12
CA GLY A 13 -30.99 -46.74 17.93
C GLY A 13 -31.71 -45.39 18.00
N TRP A 14 -31.50 -44.53 19.01
CA TRP A 14 -32.27 -43.28 19.16
C TRP A 14 -32.15 -42.31 17.98
N TYR A 15 -31.02 -42.36 17.27
CA TYR A 15 -30.67 -41.55 16.11
C TYR A 15 -30.96 -42.27 14.78
N LEU A 16 -31.46 -43.52 14.80
CA LEU A 16 -31.81 -44.27 13.60
C LEU A 16 -33.17 -43.80 13.09
N LYS A 17 -33.16 -42.96 12.05
CA LYS A 17 -34.38 -42.53 11.36
C LYS A 17 -35.07 -43.72 10.69
N SER A 18 -36.41 -43.77 10.73
CA SER A 18 -37.21 -44.78 10.06
C SER A 18 -37.47 -44.50 8.57
N ASP A 19 -37.22 -43.26 8.12
CA ASP A 19 -37.46 -42.79 6.76
C ASP A 19 -36.27 -41.96 6.24
N ASP A 20 -35.75 -42.31 5.06
CA ASP A 20 -34.64 -41.62 4.38
C ASP A 20 -35.02 -40.22 3.81
N ASN A 21 -36.26 -39.76 4.01
CA ASN A 21 -36.82 -38.56 3.36
C ASN A 21 -36.74 -37.27 4.22
N SER A 22 -35.67 -37.12 5.01
CA SER A 22 -35.36 -35.85 5.70
C SER A 22 -34.01 -35.32 5.25
N ASN A 23 -33.98 -34.05 4.82
CA ASN A 23 -32.92 -33.47 3.99
C ASN A 23 -31.71 -32.97 4.81
N ASP A 24 -31.29 -33.78 5.79
CA ASP A 24 -30.24 -33.46 6.76
C ASP A 24 -28.89 -34.07 6.38
N THR A 25 -27.80 -33.45 6.82
CA THR A 25 -26.47 -33.62 6.20
C THR A 25 -25.60 -34.78 6.72
N CYS A 26 -26.13 -35.70 7.54
CA CYS A 26 -25.33 -36.76 8.18
C CYS A 26 -25.93 -38.16 8.02
N SER A 27 -25.10 -39.15 7.66
CA SER A 27 -25.54 -40.55 7.56
C SER A 27 -25.55 -41.28 8.91
N ASN A 28 -26.31 -42.38 8.99
CA ASN A 28 -26.36 -43.26 10.16
C ASN A 28 -24.97 -43.79 10.60
N GLU A 29 -24.01 -43.98 9.69
CA GLU A 29 -22.65 -44.41 10.03
C GLU A 29 -21.74 -43.28 10.50
N GLU A 30 -22.02 -42.03 10.11
CA GLU A 30 -21.32 -40.85 10.63
C GLU A 30 -21.84 -40.46 12.01
N MET A 31 -23.16 -40.57 12.25
CA MET A 31 -23.75 -40.45 13.58
C MET A 31 -23.18 -41.50 14.55
N LYS A 32 -23.08 -42.78 14.13
CA LYS A 32 -22.41 -43.82 14.93
C LYS A 32 -20.97 -43.45 15.29
N LYS A 33 -20.19 -42.90 14.36
CA LYS A 33 -18.81 -42.44 14.62
C LYS A 33 -18.76 -41.24 15.57
N ALA A 34 -19.64 -40.26 15.39
CA ALA A 34 -19.73 -39.06 16.24
C ALA A 34 -20.10 -39.40 17.70
N LEU A 35 -20.83 -40.50 17.91
CA LEU A 35 -21.17 -41.01 19.24
C LEU A 35 -20.04 -41.81 19.93
N VAL A 36 -18.98 -42.23 19.23
CA VAL A 36 -17.88 -42.99 19.88
C VAL A 36 -17.10 -42.08 20.84
N GLY A 37 -17.01 -42.49 22.11
CA GLY A 37 -16.27 -41.79 23.14
C GLY A 37 -17.04 -40.68 23.87
N HIS A 38 -18.34 -40.47 23.57
CA HIS A 38 -19.20 -39.60 24.40
C HIS A 38 -19.39 -40.18 25.81
N MET A 39 -19.73 -39.32 26.76
CA MET A 39 -19.91 -39.69 28.17
C MET A 39 -21.38 -39.58 28.59
N SER A 40 -21.78 -40.36 29.59
CA SER A 40 -23.12 -40.34 30.19
C SER A 40 -23.05 -40.48 31.70
N LEU A 41 -24.00 -39.87 32.40
CA LEU A 41 -24.16 -39.98 33.84
C LEU A 41 -25.41 -40.80 34.17
N SER A 42 -25.29 -41.71 35.13
CA SER A 42 -26.45 -42.39 35.75
C SER A 42 -26.28 -42.43 37.26
N TYR A 43 -27.37 -42.39 38.01
CA TYR A 43 -27.31 -42.74 39.43
C TYR A 43 -27.18 -44.26 39.59
N LYS A 44 -26.62 -44.69 40.72
CA LYS A 44 -26.59 -46.09 41.15
C LYS A 44 -27.98 -46.53 41.62
N TYR A 45 -28.45 -47.72 41.23
CA TYR A 45 -29.80 -48.20 41.57
C TYR A 45 -29.91 -48.80 42.98
N PHE A 46 -28.83 -49.38 43.49
CA PHE A 46 -28.73 -50.05 44.79
C PHE A 46 -27.55 -49.48 45.58
N ALA A 47 -27.58 -49.53 46.91
CA ALA A 47 -26.38 -49.30 47.73
C ALA A 47 -25.32 -50.39 47.47
N ASP A 48 -24.14 -50.29 48.10
CA ASP A 48 -23.14 -51.37 47.99
C ASP A 48 -23.63 -52.64 48.70
N ASN A 49 -23.25 -53.81 48.17
CA ASN A 49 -23.84 -55.09 48.56
C ASN A 49 -23.60 -55.47 50.04
N ASP A 50 -22.65 -54.82 50.71
CA ASP A 50 -22.27 -54.95 52.12
C ASP A 50 -22.94 -53.92 53.04
N THR A 51 -23.65 -52.93 52.48
CA THR A 51 -24.40 -51.93 53.26
C THR A 51 -25.48 -52.62 54.10
N ILE A 52 -25.55 -52.24 55.38
CA ILE A 52 -26.58 -52.73 56.32
C ILE A 52 -27.75 -51.75 56.29
N MET A 53 -28.95 -52.29 56.08
CA MET A 53 -30.19 -51.51 55.99
C MET A 53 -30.82 -51.24 57.36
N GLN A 54 -31.84 -50.38 57.41
CA GLN A 54 -32.62 -50.03 58.61
C GLN A 54 -33.20 -51.23 59.39
N GLU A 55 -33.36 -52.39 58.75
CA GLU A 55 -33.87 -53.63 59.35
C GLU A 55 -32.77 -54.61 59.81
N GLY A 56 -31.49 -54.24 59.69
CA GLY A 56 -30.34 -55.08 60.05
C GLY A 56 -29.96 -56.15 59.02
N LEU A 57 -30.71 -56.26 57.92
CA LEU A 57 -30.34 -57.09 56.76
C LEU A 57 -29.35 -56.35 55.84
N VAL A 58 -28.53 -57.12 55.13
CA VAL A 58 -27.53 -56.62 54.18
C VAL A 58 -28.14 -56.49 52.78
N VAL A 59 -27.83 -55.39 52.07
CA VAL A 59 -28.43 -55.06 50.76
C VAL A 59 -28.23 -56.15 49.71
N GLY A 60 -27.05 -56.80 49.69
CA GLY A 60 -26.78 -57.94 48.80
C GLY A 60 -27.69 -59.15 49.06
N GLU A 61 -28.04 -59.43 50.31
CA GLU A 61 -28.95 -60.51 50.70
C GLU A 61 -30.40 -60.20 50.31
N TRP A 62 -30.84 -58.97 50.57
CA TRP A 62 -32.16 -58.48 50.13
C TRP A 62 -32.30 -58.58 48.61
N ARG A 63 -31.30 -58.11 47.86
CA ARG A 63 -31.31 -58.12 46.39
C ARG A 63 -31.32 -59.53 45.82
N LYS A 64 -30.58 -60.47 46.45
CA LYS A 64 -30.64 -61.90 46.10
C LYS A 64 -32.05 -62.46 46.30
N LYS A 65 -32.65 -62.26 47.47
CA LYS A 65 -34.02 -62.72 47.79
C LYS A 65 -35.07 -62.15 46.83
N TYR A 66 -35.01 -60.83 46.58
CA TYR A 66 -35.88 -60.15 45.63
C TYR A 66 -35.78 -60.76 44.22
N ASN A 67 -34.57 -60.99 43.72
CA ASN A 67 -34.36 -61.62 42.42
C ASN A 67 -34.96 -63.05 42.37
N GLU A 68 -34.72 -63.87 43.41
CA GLU A 68 -35.24 -65.24 43.49
C GLU A 68 -36.78 -65.28 43.53
N ASP A 69 -37.42 -64.41 44.30
CA ASP A 69 -38.89 -64.34 44.41
C ASP A 69 -39.56 -63.80 43.13
N VAL A 70 -38.92 -62.84 42.44
CA VAL A 70 -39.41 -62.29 41.16
C VAL A 70 -39.23 -63.28 40.00
N ILE A 71 -38.11 -64.00 39.95
CA ILE A 71 -37.88 -65.08 38.97
C ILE A 71 -38.88 -66.22 39.20
N ARG A 72 -39.15 -66.60 40.46
CA ARG A 72 -40.19 -67.59 40.81
C ARG A 72 -41.59 -67.14 40.39
N SER A 73 -41.81 -65.83 40.29
CA SER A 73 -43.05 -65.20 39.79
C SER A 73 -43.10 -65.03 38.27
N ASN A 74 -42.12 -65.58 37.53
CA ASN A 74 -41.94 -65.46 36.07
C ASN A 74 -41.96 -64.01 35.55
N ARG A 75 -41.27 -63.11 36.27
CA ARG A 75 -41.08 -61.70 35.90
C ARG A 75 -39.59 -61.36 35.88
N THR A 76 -39.24 -60.25 35.23
CA THR A 76 -37.89 -59.68 35.28
C THR A 76 -37.70 -58.83 36.54
N PRO A 77 -36.58 -58.96 37.28
CA PRO A 77 -36.23 -58.04 38.35
C PRO A 77 -36.05 -56.61 37.81
N SER A 78 -36.77 -55.65 38.39
CA SER A 78 -36.59 -54.22 38.12
C SER A 78 -35.49 -53.62 39.00
N GLU A 79 -34.60 -52.81 38.40
CA GLU A 79 -33.56 -52.06 39.13
C GLU A 79 -34.15 -50.96 40.02
N TYR A 80 -35.37 -50.50 39.72
CA TYR A 80 -36.10 -49.50 40.51
C TYR A 80 -36.73 -50.07 41.80
N ALA A 81 -36.61 -51.37 42.06
CA ALA A 81 -37.25 -52.01 43.21
C ALA A 81 -36.78 -51.47 44.57
N GLY A 82 -35.51 -51.08 44.69
CA GLY A 82 -34.99 -50.45 45.91
C GLY A 82 -35.67 -49.13 46.23
N PHE A 83 -35.94 -48.30 45.22
CA PHE A 83 -36.63 -47.01 45.38
C PHE A 83 -38.05 -47.21 45.91
N THR A 84 -38.77 -48.21 45.38
CA THR A 84 -40.11 -48.58 45.88
C THR A 84 -40.06 -49.07 47.32
N TYR A 85 -39.04 -49.86 47.68
CA TYR A 85 -38.84 -50.36 49.04
C TYR A 85 -38.58 -49.21 50.04
N ASP A 86 -37.65 -48.33 49.71
CA ASP A 86 -37.24 -47.22 50.55
C ASP A 86 -38.34 -46.14 50.67
N ALA A 87 -39.13 -45.93 49.60
CA ALA A 87 -40.32 -45.08 49.66
C ALA A 87 -41.35 -45.62 50.66
N VAL A 88 -41.66 -46.92 50.61
CA VAL A 88 -42.58 -47.56 51.58
C VAL A 88 -42.02 -47.47 53.01
N TRP A 89 -40.73 -47.72 53.20
CA TRP A 89 -40.07 -47.61 54.51
C TRP A 89 -40.04 -46.17 55.05
N THR A 90 -39.91 -45.16 54.18
CA THR A 90 -40.01 -43.74 54.58
C THR A 90 -41.36 -43.44 55.22
N TYR A 91 -42.46 -43.84 54.58
CA TYR A 91 -43.80 -43.68 55.15
C TYR A 91 -44.00 -44.53 56.41
N ALA A 92 -43.50 -45.77 56.44
CA ALA A 92 -43.61 -46.65 57.60
C ALA A 92 -42.91 -46.09 58.85
N LEU A 93 -41.68 -45.59 58.71
CA LEU A 93 -40.93 -44.97 59.81
C LEU A 93 -41.58 -43.66 60.30
N ALA A 94 -42.16 -42.88 59.39
CA ALA A 94 -42.90 -41.67 59.77
C ALA A 94 -44.21 -41.99 60.50
N LEU A 95 -44.92 -43.07 60.13
CA LEU A 95 -46.12 -43.55 60.83
C LEU A 95 -45.79 -44.11 62.22
N ASP A 96 -44.71 -44.91 62.32
CA ASP A 96 -44.23 -45.45 63.60
C ASP A 96 -43.87 -44.33 64.59
N LYS A 97 -43.13 -43.30 64.15
CA LYS A 97 -42.84 -42.09 64.94
C LYS A 97 -44.13 -41.37 65.38
N LEU A 98 -45.09 -41.21 64.47
CA LEU A 98 -46.36 -40.54 64.75
C LEU A 98 -47.17 -41.27 65.83
N PHE A 99 -47.36 -42.59 65.69
CA PHE A 99 -48.14 -43.37 66.66
C PHE A 99 -47.42 -43.54 68.02
N LYS A 100 -46.08 -43.45 68.04
CA LYS A 100 -45.28 -43.39 69.28
C LYS A 100 -45.38 -42.02 69.98
N GLU A 101 -45.57 -40.94 69.24
CA GLU A 101 -45.84 -39.61 69.82
C GLU A 101 -47.25 -39.55 70.44
N ASN A 102 -48.27 -40.01 69.72
CA ASN A 102 -49.61 -40.16 70.27
C ASN A 102 -50.42 -41.24 69.54
N VAL A 103 -50.90 -42.24 70.28
CA VAL A 103 -51.74 -43.33 69.76
C VAL A 103 -53.06 -42.80 69.17
N SER A 104 -53.60 -41.68 69.65
CA SER A 104 -54.82 -41.06 69.10
C SER A 104 -54.70 -40.69 67.61
N TYR A 105 -53.49 -40.36 67.13
CA TYR A 105 -53.28 -40.03 65.71
C TYR A 105 -53.67 -41.18 64.76
N ALA A 106 -53.73 -42.43 65.23
CA ALA A 106 -54.19 -43.57 64.43
C ALA A 106 -55.67 -43.49 64.03
N ALA A 107 -56.51 -42.77 64.78
CA ALA A 107 -57.89 -42.46 64.39
C ALA A 107 -57.94 -41.20 63.50
N ASP A 108 -57.12 -40.20 63.81
CA ASP A 108 -57.18 -38.85 63.26
C ASP A 108 -56.25 -38.59 62.05
N LEU A 109 -55.76 -39.64 61.38
CA LEU A 109 -54.85 -39.60 60.22
C LEU A 109 -55.29 -38.66 59.07
N ARG A 110 -56.58 -38.34 58.97
CA ARG A 110 -57.17 -37.47 57.93
C ARG A 110 -57.36 -36.02 58.36
N LEU A 111 -57.04 -35.66 59.61
CA LEU A 111 -57.11 -34.28 60.09
C LEU A 111 -55.79 -33.56 59.78
N GLN A 112 -55.89 -32.31 59.29
CA GLN A 112 -54.74 -31.52 58.86
C GLN A 112 -53.58 -31.50 59.90
N PRO A 113 -53.79 -31.30 61.22
CA PRO A 113 -52.68 -31.29 62.18
C PRO A 113 -51.94 -32.63 62.26
N THR A 114 -52.64 -33.76 62.10
CA THR A 114 -52.05 -35.09 62.05
C THR A 114 -51.25 -35.28 60.75
N THR A 115 -51.78 -34.80 59.63
CA THR A 115 -51.11 -34.85 58.32
C THR A 115 -49.85 -33.97 58.29
N ASP A 116 -49.91 -32.76 58.83
CA ASP A 116 -48.76 -31.86 58.96
C ASP A 116 -47.67 -32.47 59.84
N ARG A 117 -48.07 -33.12 60.95
CA ARG A 117 -47.14 -33.82 61.86
C ARG A 117 -46.51 -35.05 61.20
N PHE A 118 -47.27 -35.78 60.39
CA PHE A 118 -46.77 -36.89 59.59
C PHE A 118 -45.76 -36.44 58.52
N VAL A 119 -46.07 -35.37 57.77
CA VAL A 119 -45.14 -34.76 56.79
C VAL A 119 -43.87 -34.24 57.46
N HIS A 120 -43.97 -33.67 58.66
CA HIS A 120 -42.80 -33.31 59.46
C HIS A 120 -41.91 -34.54 59.75
N PHE A 121 -42.50 -35.68 60.15
CA PHE A 121 -41.73 -36.91 60.37
C PHE A 121 -41.11 -37.50 59.09
N ILE A 122 -41.73 -37.33 57.92
CA ILE A 122 -41.11 -37.64 56.62
C ILE A 122 -39.89 -36.75 56.39
N ASN A 123 -40.03 -35.43 56.54
CA ASN A 123 -38.94 -34.47 56.32
C ASN A 123 -37.73 -34.66 57.27
N ILE A 124 -37.93 -35.26 58.46
CA ILE A 124 -36.85 -35.66 59.38
C ILE A 124 -36.57 -37.17 59.37
N SER A 125 -36.90 -37.86 58.27
CA SER A 125 -36.50 -39.26 58.08
C SER A 125 -35.09 -39.33 57.50
N ASN A 126 -34.22 -40.05 58.21
CA ASN A 126 -32.83 -40.29 57.88
C ASN A 126 -32.53 -41.77 58.19
N PHE A 127 -32.31 -42.59 57.16
CA PHE A 127 -32.01 -44.01 57.30
C PHE A 127 -31.28 -44.54 56.06
N ASP A 128 -30.54 -45.64 56.22
CA ASP A 128 -29.83 -46.33 55.15
C ASP A 128 -30.72 -47.45 54.58
N GLY A 129 -31.11 -47.33 53.31
CA GLY A 129 -32.05 -48.23 52.61
C GLY A 129 -31.41 -49.08 51.51
N VAL A 130 -32.24 -49.82 50.76
CA VAL A 130 -31.80 -50.69 49.65
C VAL A 130 -31.13 -49.90 48.53
N SER A 131 -31.65 -48.71 48.23
CA SER A 131 -31.18 -47.89 47.12
C SER A 131 -30.09 -46.89 47.52
N GLY A 132 -29.84 -46.69 48.82
CA GLY A 132 -28.88 -45.70 49.33
C GLY A 132 -29.39 -45.05 50.62
N ARG A 133 -28.72 -43.99 51.07
CA ARG A 133 -29.15 -43.25 52.26
C ARG A 133 -30.25 -42.26 51.92
N ILE A 134 -31.39 -42.40 52.58
CA ILE A 134 -32.55 -41.51 52.46
C ILE A 134 -32.43 -40.44 53.55
N ASN A 135 -32.39 -39.16 53.17
CA ASN A 135 -32.34 -38.04 54.13
C ASN A 135 -32.87 -36.74 53.51
N PHE A 136 -34.05 -36.27 53.93
CA PHE A 136 -34.69 -35.11 53.31
C PHE A 136 -34.20 -33.75 53.85
N THR A 137 -33.37 -33.70 54.89
CA THR A 137 -33.03 -32.43 55.58
C THR A 137 -32.20 -31.46 54.73
N ASN A 138 -31.38 -31.98 53.80
CA ASN A 138 -30.41 -31.21 53.03
C ASN A 138 -30.79 -31.09 51.54
N GLY A 139 -32.08 -31.22 51.21
CA GLY A 139 -32.62 -30.84 49.89
C GLY A 139 -32.58 -31.89 48.78
N THR A 140 -31.84 -33.00 48.92
CA THR A 140 -31.93 -34.14 47.99
C THR A 140 -32.54 -35.37 48.68
N SER A 141 -33.50 -36.04 48.03
CA SER A 141 -34.26 -37.13 48.67
C SER A 141 -33.47 -38.42 48.92
N ARG A 142 -32.33 -38.61 48.23
CA ARG A 142 -31.48 -39.81 48.33
C ARG A 142 -30.04 -39.45 47.97
N HIS A 143 -29.10 -39.78 48.86
CA HIS A 143 -27.68 -39.79 48.54
C HIS A 143 -27.31 -41.11 47.83
N THR A 144 -26.59 -40.99 46.71
CA THR A 144 -26.23 -42.10 45.82
C THR A 144 -24.92 -41.76 45.12
N ASP A 145 -24.11 -42.77 44.82
CA ASP A 145 -23.02 -42.60 43.88
C ASP A 145 -23.60 -42.27 42.49
N VAL A 146 -22.87 -41.45 41.72
CA VAL A 146 -23.13 -41.23 40.28
C VAL A 146 -22.07 -41.99 39.49
N ILE A 147 -22.50 -42.77 38.51
CA ILE A 147 -21.65 -43.59 37.65
C ILE A 147 -21.40 -42.81 36.35
N LEU A 148 -20.12 -42.69 35.98
CA LEU A 148 -19.70 -42.12 34.71
C LEU A 148 -19.48 -43.25 33.70
N TRP A 149 -20.29 -43.25 32.65
CA TRP A 149 -20.19 -44.17 31.52
C TRP A 149 -19.54 -43.50 30.31
N GLN A 150 -18.85 -44.28 29.49
CA GLN A 150 -18.42 -43.90 28.15
C GLN A 150 -19.06 -44.84 27.12
N TRP A 151 -19.45 -44.29 25.97
CA TRP A 151 -19.97 -45.04 24.84
C TRP A 151 -18.84 -45.63 24.00
N VAL A 152 -18.74 -46.96 24.01
CA VAL A 152 -17.75 -47.73 23.25
C VAL A 152 -18.39 -48.22 21.94
N LYS A 153 -17.53 -48.62 20.98
CA LYS A 153 -17.94 -49.21 19.69
C LYS A 153 -18.91 -50.37 19.91
N GLU A 154 -19.75 -50.62 18.89
CA GLU A 154 -20.86 -51.61 18.92
C GLU A 154 -22.04 -51.25 19.85
N GLY A 155 -22.10 -50.03 20.39
CA GLY A 155 -23.25 -49.55 21.17
C GLY A 155 -23.31 -50.10 22.59
N LYS A 156 -22.14 -50.28 23.21
CA LYS A 156 -21.96 -50.78 24.58
C LYS A 156 -21.49 -49.65 25.48
N TYR A 157 -22.10 -49.50 26.65
CA TYR A 157 -21.59 -48.63 27.69
C TYR A 157 -20.45 -49.32 28.46
N LYS A 158 -19.42 -48.55 28.82
CA LYS A 158 -18.34 -48.96 29.74
C LYS A 158 -18.27 -47.98 30.90
N GLN A 159 -18.17 -48.45 32.14
CA GLN A 159 -17.94 -47.56 33.28
C GLN A 159 -16.50 -47.04 33.21
N VAL A 160 -16.32 -45.71 33.26
CA VAL A 160 -15.01 -45.04 33.23
C VAL A 160 -14.78 -44.12 34.43
N GLY A 161 -15.72 -44.07 35.37
CA GLY A 161 -15.53 -43.41 36.65
C GLY A 161 -16.72 -43.57 37.59
N LYS A 162 -16.58 -43.00 38.78
CA LYS A 162 -17.56 -43.01 39.86
C LYS A 162 -17.41 -41.71 40.67
N PHE A 163 -18.52 -41.07 40.99
CA PHE A 163 -18.56 -39.92 41.90
C PHE A 163 -19.22 -40.33 43.20
N HIS A 164 -18.47 -40.20 44.29
CA HIS A 164 -18.87 -40.49 45.65
C HIS A 164 -19.28 -39.19 46.36
N SER A 165 -20.58 -38.98 46.58
CA SER A 165 -21.09 -37.82 47.34
C SER A 165 -20.79 -37.98 48.83
N PHE A 166 -20.17 -36.97 49.44
CA PHE A 166 -19.99 -36.92 50.89
C PHE A 166 -21.23 -36.30 51.55
N TYR A 167 -21.68 -36.87 52.67
CA TYR A 167 -23.01 -36.60 53.23
C TYR A 167 -23.21 -35.23 53.91
N SER A 168 -22.18 -34.38 54.01
CA SER A 168 -22.21 -33.12 54.80
C SER A 168 -22.36 -31.83 53.98
N ASP A 169 -21.86 -31.81 52.74
CA ASP A 169 -21.71 -30.63 51.90
C ASP A 169 -21.88 -31.03 50.42
N ASP A 170 -21.95 -30.08 49.48
CA ASP A 170 -21.97 -30.34 48.01
C ASP A 170 -20.63 -30.89 47.44
N ASN A 171 -19.80 -31.49 48.30
CA ASN A 171 -18.49 -32.06 47.98
C ASN A 171 -18.60 -33.57 47.73
N GLY A 172 -17.71 -34.08 46.88
CA GLY A 172 -17.58 -35.51 46.64
C GLY A 172 -16.25 -35.86 45.97
N GLU A 173 -15.88 -37.12 46.04
CA GLU A 173 -14.66 -37.65 45.42
C GLU A 173 -14.99 -38.24 44.04
N LEU A 174 -14.19 -37.88 43.03
CA LEU A 174 -14.39 -38.28 41.64
C LEU A 174 -13.29 -39.27 41.20
N ASP A 175 -13.57 -40.55 41.35
CA ASP A 175 -12.74 -41.62 40.80
C ASP A 175 -12.88 -41.65 39.28
N LEU A 176 -11.82 -41.25 38.57
CA LEU A 176 -11.74 -41.40 37.12
C LEU A 176 -10.81 -42.55 36.75
N TYR A 177 -11.35 -43.56 36.08
CA TYR A 177 -10.59 -44.71 35.60
C TYR A 177 -9.87 -44.33 34.30
N GLN A 178 -8.85 -43.46 34.40
CA GLN A 178 -8.18 -42.84 33.25
C GLN A 178 -7.60 -43.86 32.26
N ASN A 179 -7.09 -44.99 32.78
CA ASN A 179 -6.57 -46.10 31.97
C ASN A 179 -7.66 -46.86 31.20
N GLU A 180 -8.93 -46.62 31.52
CA GLU A 180 -10.09 -47.30 30.94
C GLU A 180 -10.86 -46.44 29.93
N MET A 181 -10.52 -45.16 29.80
CA MET A 181 -11.13 -44.20 28.86
C MET A 181 -10.52 -44.30 27.46
N GLU A 182 -11.36 -44.48 26.43
CA GLU A 182 -10.94 -44.42 25.03
C GLU A 182 -11.11 -42.99 24.48
N TRP A 183 -10.01 -42.31 24.18
CA TRP A 183 -10.03 -40.99 23.53
C TRP A 183 -9.98 -41.13 22.00
N PRO A 184 -10.89 -40.49 21.22
CA PRO A 184 -10.95 -40.66 19.76
C PRO A 184 -9.64 -40.42 18.99
N ASN A 185 -8.77 -39.54 19.51
CA ASN A 185 -7.45 -39.21 18.92
C ASN A 185 -6.26 -39.76 19.74
N GLY A 186 -6.49 -40.69 20.68
CA GLY A 186 -5.44 -41.29 21.52
C GLY A 186 -4.74 -40.33 22.49
N LYS A 187 -5.30 -39.14 22.72
CA LYS A 187 -4.81 -38.12 23.65
C LYS A 187 -5.97 -37.48 24.40
N ILE A 188 -5.73 -37.14 25.67
CA ILE A 188 -6.65 -36.36 26.50
C ILE A 188 -6.84 -34.97 25.85
N PRO A 189 -8.08 -34.47 25.68
CA PRO A 189 -8.32 -33.09 25.23
C PRO A 189 -7.74 -32.05 26.20
N ASN A 190 -7.24 -30.93 25.69
CA ASN A 190 -6.84 -29.80 26.52
C ASN A 190 -8.04 -28.93 26.93
N ASP A 191 -7.90 -28.20 28.03
CA ASP A 191 -8.92 -27.36 28.66
C ASP A 191 -9.20 -26.04 27.94
N GLY A 192 -8.39 -25.70 26.92
CA GLY A 192 -8.45 -24.43 26.20
C GLY A 192 -7.66 -23.29 26.85
N SER A 193 -6.87 -23.56 27.89
CA SER A 193 -5.92 -22.58 28.45
C SER A 193 -4.86 -22.19 27.40
N LYS A 194 -4.43 -20.92 27.43
CA LYS A 194 -3.49 -20.38 26.44
C LYS A 194 -2.04 -20.64 26.86
N GLU A 195 -1.39 -21.59 26.19
CA GLU A 195 0.06 -21.80 26.27
C GLU A 195 0.83 -20.51 25.94
N CYS A 196 1.99 -20.30 26.56
CA CYS A 196 2.80 -19.09 26.34
C CYS A 196 3.44 -19.09 24.94
N PRO A 197 3.14 -18.12 24.05
CA PRO A 197 3.65 -18.14 22.67
C PRO A 197 5.18 -18.00 22.53
N ILE A 198 5.88 -17.68 23.61
CA ILE A 198 7.33 -17.47 23.66
C ILE A 198 8.01 -18.31 24.75
N GLU A 199 7.48 -19.49 25.06
CA GLU A 199 7.94 -20.32 26.19
C GLU A 199 9.45 -20.59 26.19
N ALA A 200 10.07 -20.80 25.02
CA ALA A 200 11.52 -20.95 24.91
C ALA A 200 12.32 -19.71 25.35
N PHE A 201 11.76 -18.50 25.21
CA PHE A 201 12.36 -17.26 25.73
C PHE A 201 12.07 -17.07 27.22
N ARG A 202 10.89 -17.50 27.70
CA ARG A 202 10.56 -17.51 29.14
C ARG A 202 11.54 -18.40 29.92
N VAL A 203 11.71 -19.65 29.48
CA VAL A 203 12.67 -20.61 30.05
C VAL A 203 14.12 -20.09 29.98
N ALA A 204 14.49 -19.39 28.91
CA ALA A 204 15.83 -18.79 28.78
C ALA A 204 16.09 -17.58 29.71
N LEU A 205 15.04 -16.93 30.22
CA LEU A 205 15.17 -15.89 31.27
C LEU A 205 15.21 -16.50 32.68
N GLY A 206 14.56 -17.65 32.89
CA GLY A 206 14.47 -18.38 34.15
C GLY A 206 13.04 -18.82 34.46
N GLU A 207 12.87 -19.92 35.21
CA GLU A 207 11.55 -20.51 35.46
C GLU A 207 10.62 -19.59 36.26
N ASP A 208 11.18 -18.71 37.10
CA ASP A 208 10.47 -17.71 37.92
C ASP A 208 9.69 -16.65 37.11
N TYR A 209 10.02 -16.47 35.82
CA TYR A 209 9.41 -15.42 35.01
C TYR A 209 8.05 -15.85 34.45
N THR A 210 7.01 -15.07 34.74
CA THR A 210 5.67 -15.26 34.14
C THR A 210 5.64 -14.82 32.67
N CYS A 211 4.79 -15.46 31.86
CA CYS A 211 4.68 -15.19 30.42
C CYS A 211 4.50 -13.68 30.08
N PRO A 212 3.66 -12.89 30.79
CA PRO A 212 3.54 -11.45 30.51
C PRO A 212 4.83 -10.65 30.74
N VAL A 213 5.63 -11.03 31.74
CA VAL A 213 6.91 -10.36 32.03
C VAL A 213 7.96 -10.71 30.96
N ALA A 214 8.01 -11.96 30.51
CA ALA A 214 8.86 -12.36 29.40
C ALA A 214 8.52 -11.61 28.09
N ILE A 215 7.22 -11.41 27.80
CA ILE A 215 6.76 -10.61 26.65
C ILE A 215 7.23 -9.15 26.80
N PHE A 216 7.06 -8.55 27.97
CA PHE A 216 7.48 -7.16 28.22
C PHE A 216 8.99 -6.96 28.04
N ILE A 217 9.81 -7.89 28.56
CA ILE A 217 11.28 -7.88 28.40
C ILE A 217 11.66 -8.00 26.92
N LEU A 218 11.03 -8.90 26.17
CA LEU A 218 11.27 -9.06 24.73
C LEU A 218 10.96 -7.78 23.95
N CYS A 219 9.80 -7.16 24.21
CA CYS A 219 9.43 -5.89 23.60
C CYS A 219 10.43 -4.77 23.94
N ALA A 220 10.86 -4.65 25.20
CA ALA A 220 11.84 -3.65 25.62
C ALA A 220 13.18 -3.79 24.89
N LEU A 221 13.67 -5.03 24.71
CA LEU A 221 14.88 -5.33 23.93
C LEU A 221 14.71 -4.95 22.44
N CYS A 222 13.55 -5.26 21.83
CA CYS A 222 13.26 -4.86 20.46
C CYS A 222 13.22 -3.33 20.27
N PHE A 223 12.61 -2.58 21.20
CA PHE A 223 12.61 -1.11 21.16
C PHE A 223 14.01 -0.52 21.39
N GLY A 224 14.81 -1.10 22.28
CA GLY A 224 16.22 -0.73 22.47
C GLY A 224 17.06 -0.94 21.19
N GLY A 225 16.88 -2.09 20.52
CA GLY A 225 17.53 -2.38 19.25
C GLY A 225 17.11 -1.42 18.12
N LEU A 226 15.81 -1.14 17.99
CA LEU A 226 15.28 -0.20 16.99
C LEU A 226 15.78 1.23 17.20
N THR A 227 15.75 1.72 18.44
CA THR A 227 16.23 3.08 18.75
C THR A 227 17.73 3.23 18.52
N LEU A 228 18.54 2.23 18.90
CA LEU A 228 19.98 2.22 18.61
C LEU A 228 20.27 2.14 17.10
N LEU A 229 19.51 1.33 16.35
CA LEU A 229 19.63 1.26 14.88
C LEU A 229 19.29 2.60 14.22
N LEU A 230 18.21 3.28 14.66
CA LEU A 230 17.85 4.62 14.18
C LEU A 230 18.96 5.65 14.48
N VAL A 231 19.54 5.63 15.69
CA VAL A 231 20.67 6.49 16.05
C VAL A 231 21.90 6.21 15.18
N VAL A 232 22.24 4.95 14.93
CA VAL A 232 23.34 4.56 14.03
C VAL A 232 23.08 5.02 12.59
N VAL A 233 21.85 4.86 12.08
CA VAL A 233 21.45 5.38 10.76
C VAL A 233 21.57 6.89 10.69
N ILE A 234 21.09 7.62 11.70
CA ILE A 234 21.22 9.09 11.79
C ILE A 234 22.70 9.51 11.83
N ILE A 235 23.56 8.82 12.58
CA ILE A 235 25.01 9.08 12.61
C ILE A 235 25.67 8.81 11.25
N ILE A 236 25.27 7.75 10.54
CA ILE A 236 25.77 7.45 9.19
C ILE A 236 25.31 8.52 8.18
N TYR A 237 24.04 8.94 8.23
CA TYR A 237 23.52 10.02 7.37
C TYR A 237 24.21 11.35 7.69
N LYS A 238 24.38 11.70 8.97
CA LYS A 238 25.10 12.90 9.42
C LYS A 238 26.55 12.89 8.92
N ARG A 239 27.32 11.83 9.17
CA ARG A 239 28.71 11.69 8.67
C ARG A 239 28.81 11.73 7.14
N LYS A 240 27.82 11.19 6.42
CA LYS A 240 27.75 11.23 4.95
C LYS A 240 27.39 12.62 4.42
N TYR A 241 26.56 13.36 5.16
CA TYR A 241 26.24 14.76 4.87
C TYR A 241 27.45 15.67 5.16
N GLU A 242 28.09 15.52 6.32
CA GLU A 242 29.31 16.24 6.73
C GLU A 242 30.44 16.05 5.72
N LYS A 243 30.79 14.80 5.36
CA LYS A 243 31.81 14.56 4.32
C LYS A 243 31.47 15.15 2.95
N LYS A 244 30.19 15.22 2.59
CA LYS A 244 29.75 15.86 1.34
C LYS A 244 29.81 17.39 1.44
N LEU A 245 29.54 17.94 2.62
CA LEU A 245 29.68 19.37 2.92
C LEU A 245 31.16 19.78 2.91
N GLU A 246 32.05 18.98 3.52
CA GLU A 246 33.50 19.15 3.50
C GLU A 246 34.04 19.15 2.06
N GLN A 247 33.72 18.13 1.24
CA GLN A 247 34.13 18.06 -0.17
C GLN A 247 33.59 19.25 -1.00
N MET A 248 32.41 19.77 -0.67
CA MET A 248 31.83 20.94 -1.33
C MET A 248 32.47 22.26 -0.84
N GLN A 249 32.84 22.35 0.44
CA GLN A 249 33.61 23.47 1.00
C GLN A 249 35.07 23.47 0.51
N GLU A 250 35.64 22.31 0.24
CA GLU A 250 36.98 22.16 -0.37
C GLU A 250 36.96 22.61 -1.83
N TYR A 251 35.92 22.24 -2.60
CA TYR A 251 35.67 22.78 -3.94
C TYR A 251 35.49 24.31 -3.93
N LEU A 252 34.76 24.85 -2.94
CA LEU A 252 34.57 26.29 -2.70
C LEU A 252 35.82 27.02 -2.16
N ARG A 253 36.81 26.29 -1.62
CA ARG A 253 38.11 26.84 -1.16
C ARG A 253 39.18 26.77 -2.25
N GLY A 254 39.12 25.76 -3.13
CA GLY A 254 40.08 25.56 -4.23
C GLY A 254 40.00 26.62 -5.34
N ARG A 255 38.95 27.45 -5.33
CA ARG A 255 38.87 28.73 -6.05
C ARG A 255 38.09 29.73 -5.18
N PRO A 256 38.69 30.84 -4.72
CA PRO A 256 37.93 31.94 -4.16
C PRO A 256 36.89 32.43 -5.18
N ILE A 257 35.63 32.58 -4.76
CA ILE A 257 34.57 33.15 -5.61
C ILE A 257 34.96 34.54 -6.14
N PHE A 258 35.78 35.27 -5.38
CA PHE A 258 36.35 36.56 -5.74
C PHE A 258 37.26 36.44 -6.98
N GLU A 259 38.32 35.62 -6.92
CA GLU A 259 39.24 35.37 -8.05
C GLU A 259 38.50 34.89 -9.31
N MET A 260 37.43 34.12 -9.14
CA MET A 260 36.61 33.66 -10.26
C MET A 260 35.98 34.82 -11.06
N PHE A 261 35.75 35.99 -10.47
CA PHE A 261 35.13 37.17 -11.09
C PHE A 261 36.05 38.41 -11.14
N ASP A 262 37.37 38.23 -11.06
CA ASP A 262 38.31 39.33 -11.26
C ASP A 262 38.08 40.02 -12.63
N GLY A 263 38.07 41.36 -12.61
CA GLY A 263 37.70 42.20 -13.76
C GLY A 263 36.19 42.31 -14.07
N TRP A 264 35.33 41.52 -13.43
CA TRP A 264 33.86 41.51 -13.63
C TRP A 264 33.05 41.92 -12.40
N GLU A 265 33.67 42.04 -11.22
CA GLU A 265 33.01 42.45 -9.97
C GLU A 265 32.77 43.96 -9.92
N ILE A 266 31.50 44.36 -9.87
CA ILE A 266 31.00 45.74 -9.80
C ILE A 266 30.69 46.09 -8.33
N ALA A 267 31.09 47.28 -7.90
CA ALA A 267 30.79 47.79 -6.57
C ALA A 267 29.27 48.00 -6.39
N ARG A 268 28.70 47.56 -5.26
CA ARG A 268 27.23 47.46 -5.08
C ARG A 268 26.51 48.80 -5.12
N ASP A 269 27.16 49.84 -4.62
CA ASP A 269 26.75 51.25 -4.68
C ASP A 269 26.59 51.78 -6.12
N LYS A 270 27.32 51.20 -7.10
CA LYS A 270 27.17 51.53 -8.52
C LYS A 270 25.99 50.82 -9.20
N VAL A 271 25.17 50.02 -8.50
CA VAL A 271 24.03 49.27 -9.07
C VAL A 271 22.74 49.59 -8.33
N VAL A 272 21.83 50.32 -8.97
CA VAL A 272 20.50 50.66 -8.45
C VAL A 272 19.46 49.70 -9.02
N ILE A 273 18.64 49.11 -8.17
CA ILE A 273 17.52 48.24 -8.55
C ILE A 273 16.20 49.02 -8.55
N ASN A 274 15.47 48.91 -9.65
CA ASN A 274 14.15 49.48 -9.86
C ASN A 274 13.09 48.35 -9.84
N ARG A 275 12.07 48.41 -10.71
CA ARG A 275 10.98 47.42 -10.77
C ARG A 275 11.46 46.00 -11.11
N LYS A 276 10.79 45.01 -10.51
CA LYS A 276 10.83 43.59 -10.93
C LYS A 276 10.36 43.46 -12.38
N LEU A 277 11.06 42.65 -13.18
CA LEU A 277 10.71 42.31 -14.57
C LEU A 277 10.10 40.92 -14.68
N GLY A 278 10.59 39.97 -13.87
CA GLY A 278 10.11 38.59 -13.89
C GLY A 278 10.67 37.77 -12.73
N GLU A 279 10.12 36.58 -12.54
CA GLU A 279 10.57 35.58 -11.57
C GLU A 279 10.44 34.19 -12.20
N GLY A 280 11.38 33.31 -11.91
CA GLY A 280 11.37 31.94 -12.42
C GLY A 280 12.05 30.97 -11.45
N ALA A 281 12.35 29.76 -11.94
CA ALA A 281 13.02 28.72 -11.16
C ALA A 281 14.42 29.15 -10.69
N PHE A 282 15.14 29.94 -11.49
CA PHE A 282 16.53 30.36 -11.23
C PHE A 282 16.66 31.70 -10.46
N GLY A 283 15.57 32.22 -9.90
CA GLY A 283 15.56 33.46 -9.13
C GLY A 283 14.63 34.55 -9.68
N THR A 284 14.93 35.80 -9.35
CA THR A 284 14.16 37.00 -9.75
C THR A 284 15.02 37.91 -10.63
N VAL A 285 14.42 38.52 -11.65
CA VAL A 285 15.06 39.53 -12.50
C VAL A 285 14.42 40.88 -12.24
N TYR A 286 15.25 41.89 -11.96
CA TYR A 286 14.85 43.29 -11.83
C TYR A 286 15.43 44.11 -12.98
N GLY A 287 14.76 45.22 -13.30
CA GLY A 287 15.36 46.30 -14.10
C GLY A 287 16.10 47.22 -13.14
N GLY A 288 17.17 47.84 -13.61
CA GLY A 288 18.00 48.73 -12.80
C GLY A 288 18.88 49.61 -13.65
N GLU A 289 19.76 50.35 -13.00
CA GLU A 289 20.75 51.21 -13.64
C GLU A 289 22.12 50.92 -13.01
N CYS A 290 23.16 50.89 -13.84
CA CYS A 290 24.53 50.64 -13.43
C CYS A 290 25.42 51.82 -13.84
N GLN A 291 26.24 52.31 -12.91
CA GLN A 291 27.11 53.47 -13.15
C GLN A 291 28.47 53.02 -13.69
N PHE A 292 28.80 53.48 -14.90
CA PHE A 292 30.10 53.31 -15.55
C PHE A 292 30.86 54.62 -15.58
N GLU A 293 32.17 54.54 -15.36
CA GLU A 293 33.06 55.72 -15.30
C GLU A 293 33.17 56.45 -16.65
N THR A 294 32.90 55.77 -17.77
CA THR A 294 32.97 56.32 -19.13
C THR A 294 31.62 56.57 -19.80
N GLN A 295 30.52 56.03 -19.26
CA GLN A 295 29.18 56.08 -19.88
C GLN A 295 28.08 56.64 -18.95
N GLY A 296 28.39 56.91 -17.68
CA GLY A 296 27.39 57.33 -16.70
C GLY A 296 26.45 56.18 -16.33
N TRP A 297 25.19 56.50 -16.03
CA TRP A 297 24.16 55.51 -15.72
C TRP A 297 23.61 54.86 -16.99
N VAL A 298 23.73 53.53 -17.08
CA VAL A 298 23.25 52.72 -18.21
C VAL A 298 22.19 51.74 -17.69
N PRO A 299 21.05 51.56 -18.39
CA PRO A 299 20.01 50.62 -17.97
C PRO A 299 20.50 49.17 -18.06
N VAL A 300 20.24 48.39 -17.01
CA VAL A 300 20.66 46.99 -16.87
C VAL A 300 19.51 46.08 -16.41
N ALA A 301 19.65 44.79 -16.67
CA ALA A 301 18.87 43.74 -16.03
C ALA A 301 19.71 43.09 -14.91
N VAL A 302 19.12 42.91 -13.73
CA VAL A 302 19.79 42.37 -12.54
C VAL A 302 19.11 41.07 -12.11
N LYS A 303 19.74 39.92 -12.37
CA LYS A 303 19.30 38.60 -11.87
C LYS A 303 19.80 38.44 -10.42
N THR A 304 18.98 37.91 -9.54
CA THR A 304 19.34 37.59 -8.16
C THR A 304 18.55 36.39 -7.63
N LEU A 305 19.08 35.73 -6.60
CA LEU A 305 18.44 34.56 -5.97
C LEU A 305 17.35 34.96 -4.97
N LYS A 306 16.52 33.99 -4.58
CA LYS A 306 15.47 34.20 -3.58
C LYS A 306 16.07 34.18 -2.16
N THR A 307 15.46 34.91 -1.24
CA THR A 307 15.87 34.88 0.18
C THR A 307 15.75 33.46 0.72
N GLY A 308 16.84 32.94 1.31
CA GLY A 308 16.92 31.55 1.77
C GLY A 308 17.41 30.52 0.74
N SER A 309 17.77 30.93 -0.48
CA SER A 309 18.32 30.01 -1.51
C SER A 309 19.54 29.21 -1.02
N THR A 310 19.59 27.93 -1.40
CA THR A 310 20.61 26.99 -0.92
C THR A 310 22.00 27.26 -1.51
N ILE A 311 23.04 26.67 -0.89
CA ILE A 311 24.42 26.73 -1.41
C ILE A 311 24.52 26.14 -2.82
N SER A 312 23.69 25.14 -3.17
CA SER A 312 23.66 24.58 -4.54
C SER A 312 23.09 25.59 -5.54
N GLU A 313 21.99 26.28 -5.19
CA GLU A 313 21.44 27.35 -6.05
C GLU A 313 22.42 28.51 -6.22
N LYS A 314 23.13 28.89 -5.15
CA LYS A 314 24.21 29.90 -5.21
C LYS A 314 25.35 29.46 -6.14
N LEU A 315 25.75 28.19 -6.12
CA LEU A 315 26.75 27.64 -7.04
C LEU A 315 26.24 27.57 -8.50
N ASP A 316 25.04 27.03 -8.74
CA ASP A 316 24.47 26.93 -10.09
C ASP A 316 24.29 28.32 -10.72
N PHE A 317 23.80 29.32 -9.95
CA PHE A 317 23.68 30.73 -10.35
C PHE A 317 25.04 31.37 -10.70
N LEU A 318 26.07 31.17 -9.88
CA LEU A 318 27.41 31.68 -10.17
C LEU A 318 28.04 30.97 -11.39
N SER A 319 27.71 29.70 -11.64
CA SER A 319 28.20 28.98 -12.83
C SER A 319 27.58 29.49 -14.14
N GLU A 320 26.34 29.99 -14.11
CA GLU A 320 25.72 30.69 -15.24
C GLU A 320 26.48 31.98 -15.56
N ALA A 321 26.75 32.80 -14.53
CA ALA A 321 27.51 34.04 -14.68
C ALA A 321 28.98 33.80 -15.07
N GLU A 322 29.63 32.74 -14.59
CA GLU A 322 30.97 32.33 -15.05
C GLU A 322 30.95 31.95 -16.53
N MET A 323 29.91 31.24 -16.99
CA MET A 323 29.75 30.86 -18.39
C MET A 323 29.61 32.08 -19.31
N MET A 324 28.75 33.03 -18.96
CA MET A 324 28.45 34.18 -19.83
C MET A 324 29.65 35.10 -20.11
N LYS A 325 30.71 35.10 -19.28
CA LYS A 325 31.98 35.81 -19.55
C LYS A 325 32.64 35.39 -20.88
N ASN A 326 32.39 34.14 -21.29
CA ASN A 326 32.98 33.56 -22.49
C ASN A 326 32.21 33.94 -23.77
N PHE A 327 31.11 34.69 -23.65
CA PHE A 327 30.24 35.03 -24.77
C PHE A 327 30.29 36.53 -25.08
N ASN A 328 30.70 36.85 -26.31
CA ASN A 328 30.68 38.20 -26.86
C ASN A 328 30.20 38.12 -28.31
N HIS A 329 28.91 38.36 -28.52
CA HIS A 329 28.25 38.28 -29.83
C HIS A 329 26.94 39.09 -29.81
N ASP A 330 26.61 39.81 -30.89
CA ASP A 330 25.48 40.75 -30.91
C ASP A 330 24.13 40.08 -30.62
N ASN A 331 23.96 38.81 -31.00
CA ASN A 331 22.74 38.03 -30.76
C ASN A 331 22.78 37.13 -29.49
N ILE A 332 23.63 37.46 -28.52
CA ILE A 332 23.65 36.82 -27.19
C ILE A 332 23.57 37.91 -26.11
N VAL A 333 22.74 37.70 -25.08
CA VAL A 333 22.61 38.63 -23.96
C VAL A 333 23.95 38.71 -23.21
N ARG A 334 24.56 39.89 -23.28
CA ARG A 334 25.89 40.17 -22.74
C ARG A 334 25.85 40.30 -21.23
N LEU A 335 26.72 39.55 -20.55
CA LEU A 335 27.08 39.83 -19.16
C LEU A 335 27.73 41.21 -19.08
N ILE A 336 27.31 42.01 -18.11
CA ILE A 336 27.91 43.31 -17.80
C ILE A 336 28.87 43.20 -16.61
N GLY A 337 28.50 42.39 -15.61
CA GLY A 337 29.32 42.11 -14.43
C GLY A 337 28.52 41.41 -13.35
N VAL A 338 29.08 41.33 -12.15
CA VAL A 338 28.45 40.71 -10.98
C VAL A 338 28.68 41.54 -9.73
N CYS A 339 27.88 41.32 -8.69
CA CYS A 339 28.16 41.81 -7.35
C CYS A 339 28.10 40.63 -6.37
N THR A 340 29.24 39.96 -6.17
CA THR A 340 29.41 38.76 -5.32
C THR A 340 29.86 39.08 -3.90
N LYS A 341 30.48 40.23 -3.67
CA LYS A 341 31.04 40.62 -2.35
C LYS A 341 30.04 40.74 -1.21
N ILE A 342 28.77 41.02 -1.52
CA ILE A 342 27.70 41.33 -0.55
C ILE A 342 26.40 40.66 -1.01
N GLU A 343 25.70 39.97 -0.11
CA GLU A 343 24.39 39.37 -0.42
C GLU A 343 23.25 40.42 -0.42
N PRO A 344 22.18 40.21 -1.21
CA PRO A 344 21.95 39.11 -2.14
C PRO A 344 22.78 39.26 -3.43
N ILE A 345 23.42 38.19 -3.90
CA ILE A 345 24.33 38.21 -5.06
C ILE A 345 23.59 38.70 -6.32
N TYR A 346 24.23 39.57 -7.10
CA TYR A 346 23.71 40.06 -8.39
C TYR A 346 24.52 39.57 -9.59
N THR A 347 23.81 39.24 -10.66
CA THR A 347 24.36 39.11 -12.02
C THR A 347 23.75 40.23 -12.88
N VAL A 348 24.59 41.13 -13.35
CA VAL A 348 24.22 42.33 -14.10
C VAL A 348 24.40 42.06 -15.59
N MET A 349 23.37 42.31 -16.39
CA MET A 349 23.29 42.01 -17.83
C MET A 349 22.74 43.22 -18.59
N GLU A 350 22.90 43.25 -19.92
CA GLU A 350 22.28 44.30 -20.73
C GLU A 350 20.74 44.32 -20.63
N PHE A 351 20.14 45.50 -20.66
CA PHE A 351 18.70 45.66 -20.53
C PHE A 351 17.94 45.45 -21.85
N MET A 352 17.03 44.47 -21.86
CA MET A 352 16.26 44.08 -23.03
C MET A 352 14.84 44.66 -22.96
N LEU A 353 14.69 45.88 -23.51
CA LEU A 353 13.53 46.77 -23.33
C LEU A 353 12.15 46.12 -23.48
N TYR A 354 11.96 45.22 -24.45
CA TYR A 354 10.64 44.64 -24.75
C TYR A 354 10.43 43.23 -24.15
N GLY A 355 11.30 42.77 -23.26
CA GLY A 355 11.19 41.45 -22.62
C GLY A 355 11.48 40.29 -23.58
N ASP A 356 10.79 39.17 -23.39
CA ASP A 356 10.98 37.95 -24.19
C ASP A 356 10.20 37.96 -25.51
N LEU A 357 10.67 37.19 -26.48
CA LEU A 357 10.12 37.13 -27.83
C LEU A 357 8.72 36.50 -27.87
N LYS A 358 8.39 35.57 -26.95
CA LYS A 358 7.04 34.99 -26.92
C LYS A 358 6.01 36.05 -26.51
N THR A 359 6.29 36.80 -25.43
CA THR A 359 5.46 37.94 -24.99
C THR A 359 5.43 39.05 -26.05
N PHE A 360 6.58 39.36 -26.67
CA PHE A 360 6.68 40.34 -27.76
C PHE A 360 5.77 40.01 -28.95
N LEU A 361 5.73 38.74 -29.36
CA LEU A 361 4.88 38.25 -30.46
C LEU A 361 3.40 38.22 -30.05
N LEU A 362 3.07 37.70 -28.86
CA LEU A 362 1.69 37.63 -28.37
C LEU A 362 1.03 39.01 -28.30
N ALA A 363 1.75 40.02 -27.79
CA ALA A 363 1.29 41.41 -27.75
C ALA A 363 1.00 42.02 -29.14
N ARG A 364 1.55 41.43 -30.21
CA ARG A 364 1.43 41.89 -31.60
C ARG A 364 0.54 41.01 -32.48
N ARG A 365 -0.01 39.92 -31.93
CA ARG A 365 -0.87 38.96 -32.64
C ARG A 365 -2.05 39.63 -33.36
N ASN A 366 -2.62 40.68 -32.77
CA ASN A 366 -3.74 41.42 -33.35
C ASN A 366 -3.37 42.21 -34.62
N LEU A 367 -2.12 42.66 -34.75
CA LEU A 367 -1.65 43.43 -35.91
C LEU A 367 -1.65 42.59 -37.20
N VAL A 368 -1.51 41.26 -37.07
CA VAL A 368 -1.36 40.31 -38.19
C VAL A 368 -2.49 40.40 -39.22
N ASN A 369 -3.70 40.76 -38.80
CA ASN A 369 -4.87 40.87 -39.67
C ASN A 369 -5.01 42.22 -40.39
N ASP A 370 -4.19 43.23 -40.06
CA ASP A 370 -4.16 44.48 -40.81
C ASP A 370 -3.61 44.25 -42.22
N LYS A 371 -4.21 44.90 -43.21
CA LYS A 371 -3.86 44.80 -44.63
C LYS A 371 -2.91 45.91 -45.09
N ASN A 372 -2.81 47.02 -44.36
CA ASN A 372 -2.00 48.19 -44.72
C ASN A 372 -0.53 48.06 -44.26
N ARG A 373 0.11 46.95 -44.63
CA ARG A 373 1.41 46.51 -44.12
C ARG A 373 2.58 47.17 -44.86
N GLY A 374 3.32 48.03 -44.16
CA GLY A 374 4.67 48.46 -44.58
C GLY A 374 5.73 47.38 -44.33
N ASP A 375 6.88 47.51 -45.00
CA ASP A 375 8.02 46.58 -44.82
C ASP A 375 8.68 46.72 -43.43
N ASP A 376 8.46 47.88 -42.78
CA ASP A 376 9.00 48.25 -41.46
C ASP A 376 8.04 47.96 -40.29
N ASP A 377 6.87 47.37 -40.56
CA ASP A 377 5.95 46.85 -39.53
C ASP A 377 6.67 45.82 -38.64
N GLU A 378 6.45 45.88 -37.32
CA GLU A 378 7.04 44.95 -36.36
C GLU A 378 6.54 43.50 -36.56
N VAL A 379 5.44 43.30 -37.29
CA VAL A 379 4.96 41.98 -37.74
C VAL A 379 5.13 41.74 -39.24
N SER A 380 6.01 42.49 -39.91
CA SER A 380 6.32 42.28 -41.33
C SER A 380 7.12 40.99 -41.55
N ASN A 381 7.00 40.41 -42.75
CA ASN A 381 7.76 39.22 -43.14
C ASN A 381 9.29 39.44 -43.03
N LYS A 382 9.74 40.68 -43.23
CA LYS A 382 11.13 41.10 -43.08
C LYS A 382 11.56 41.13 -41.60
N ARG A 383 10.73 41.69 -40.72
CA ARG A 383 11.03 41.72 -39.27
C ARG A 383 11.08 40.31 -38.68
N LEU A 384 10.10 39.46 -38.99
CA LEU A 384 10.07 38.07 -38.51
C LEU A 384 11.25 37.24 -39.02
N THR A 385 11.66 37.44 -40.28
CA THR A 385 12.86 36.79 -40.83
C THR A 385 14.13 37.28 -40.13
N SER A 386 14.23 38.58 -39.83
CA SER A 386 15.34 39.15 -39.06
C SER A 386 15.44 38.58 -37.64
N MET A 387 14.30 38.37 -36.96
CA MET A 387 14.26 37.78 -35.61
C MET A 387 14.81 36.34 -35.58
N ALA A 388 14.46 35.53 -36.59
CA ALA A 388 15.01 34.18 -36.72
C ALA A 388 16.49 34.17 -37.14
N LEU A 389 16.88 35.09 -38.02
CA LEU A 389 18.28 35.26 -38.45
C LEU A 389 19.18 35.66 -37.28
N ASP A 390 18.73 36.60 -36.43
CA ASP A 390 19.39 36.98 -35.18
C ASP A 390 19.65 35.75 -34.29
N ILE A 391 18.60 34.94 -34.03
CA ILE A 391 18.70 33.76 -33.17
C ILE A 391 19.64 32.70 -33.77
N SER A 392 19.56 32.43 -35.08
CA SER A 392 20.43 31.45 -35.74
C SER A 392 21.90 31.87 -35.79
N ARG A 393 22.20 33.18 -35.85
CA ARG A 393 23.58 33.69 -35.64
C ARG A 393 24.07 33.41 -34.23
N GLY A 394 23.24 33.66 -33.22
CA GLY A 394 23.55 33.31 -31.82
C GLY A 394 23.83 31.81 -31.63
N LEU A 395 23.07 30.94 -32.30
CA LEU A 395 23.30 29.49 -32.28
C LEU A 395 24.57 29.07 -33.05
N SER A 396 24.94 29.76 -34.14
CA SER A 396 26.21 29.50 -34.84
C SER A 396 27.39 29.82 -33.92
N TYR A 397 27.38 30.99 -33.29
CA TYR A 397 28.42 31.39 -32.33
C TYR A 397 28.52 30.40 -31.15
N LEU A 398 27.40 29.97 -30.54
CA LEU A 398 27.44 28.96 -29.48
C LEU A 398 28.02 27.62 -29.97
N ALA A 399 27.68 27.18 -31.18
CA ALA A 399 28.23 25.96 -31.78
C ALA A 399 29.74 26.08 -32.02
N GLU A 400 30.22 27.22 -32.51
CA GLU A 400 31.64 27.55 -32.72
C GLU A 400 32.43 27.56 -31.40
N GLN A 401 31.86 28.14 -30.34
CA GLN A 401 32.42 28.10 -28.98
C GLN A 401 32.31 26.72 -28.29
N LYS A 402 31.72 25.72 -28.97
CA LYS A 402 31.42 24.36 -28.47
C LYS A 402 30.47 24.32 -27.26
N TYR A 403 29.45 25.15 -27.24
CA TYR A 403 28.35 25.10 -26.26
C TYR A 403 27.06 24.54 -26.90
N VAL A 404 26.18 24.01 -26.04
CA VAL A 404 24.80 23.61 -26.39
C VAL A 404 23.87 24.27 -25.39
N HIS A 405 22.86 24.98 -25.89
CA HIS A 405 21.94 25.80 -25.10
C HIS A 405 20.90 24.98 -24.34
N ARG A 406 20.41 23.90 -24.94
CA ARG A 406 19.51 22.88 -24.35
C ARG A 406 18.09 23.37 -23.97
N ASP A 407 17.79 24.66 -24.08
CA ASP A 407 16.45 25.23 -23.92
C ASP A 407 16.20 26.41 -24.89
N VAL A 408 16.34 26.15 -26.20
CA VAL A 408 16.07 27.17 -27.24
C VAL A 408 14.56 27.28 -27.47
N ALA A 409 13.96 28.39 -27.03
CA ALA A 409 12.54 28.69 -27.15
C ALA A 409 12.30 30.21 -27.20
N CYS A 410 11.14 30.68 -27.70
CA CYS A 410 10.85 32.12 -27.76
C CYS A 410 10.85 32.81 -26.37
N ARG A 411 10.53 32.08 -25.29
CA ARG A 411 10.64 32.58 -23.89
C ARG A 411 12.07 32.94 -23.46
N ASN A 412 13.08 32.32 -24.08
CA ASN A 412 14.50 32.46 -23.72
C ASN A 412 15.25 33.31 -24.76
N CYS A 413 14.52 33.97 -25.66
CA CYS A 413 15.04 34.95 -26.60
C CYS A 413 14.53 36.31 -26.17
N LEU A 414 15.40 37.27 -25.89
CA LEU A 414 15.01 38.61 -25.45
C LEU A 414 15.13 39.64 -26.58
N VAL A 415 14.34 40.72 -26.52
CA VAL A 415 14.23 41.74 -27.57
C VAL A 415 14.66 43.13 -27.06
N ASN A 416 15.71 43.69 -27.66
CA ASN A 416 16.29 44.98 -27.23
C ASN A 416 15.54 46.21 -27.84
N ALA A 417 15.99 47.42 -27.52
CA ALA A 417 15.39 48.66 -28.02
C ALA A 417 15.42 48.82 -29.56
N THR A 418 16.40 48.24 -30.26
CA THR A 418 16.47 48.19 -31.74
C THR A 418 15.66 47.03 -32.36
N ARG A 419 14.91 46.30 -31.52
CA ARG A 419 14.19 45.06 -31.83
C ARG A 419 15.08 43.94 -32.40
N THR A 420 16.38 44.01 -32.10
CA THR A 420 17.34 42.92 -32.32
C THR A 420 17.08 41.85 -31.27
N VAL A 421 17.10 40.58 -31.68
CA VAL A 421 16.87 39.45 -30.79
C VAL A 421 18.20 38.88 -30.29
N LYS A 422 18.21 38.46 -29.02
CA LYS A 422 19.37 37.82 -28.38
C LYS A 422 18.97 36.57 -27.59
N LEU A 423 19.79 35.53 -27.65
CA LEU A 423 19.66 34.34 -26.79
C LEU A 423 19.98 34.66 -25.33
N ALA A 424 19.23 34.07 -24.40
CA ALA A 424 19.27 34.32 -22.96
C ALA A 424 18.96 33.06 -22.13
N ASP A 425 19.01 33.20 -20.79
CA ASP A 425 18.90 32.14 -19.78
C ASP A 425 19.85 30.94 -20.00
N PHE A 426 21.09 31.14 -19.58
CA PHE A 426 22.16 30.16 -19.79
C PHE A 426 22.21 29.07 -18.70
N GLY A 427 21.26 29.07 -17.74
CA GLY A 427 21.23 28.12 -16.63
C GLY A 427 21.22 26.63 -17.05
N MET A 428 20.65 26.31 -18.22
CA MET A 428 20.67 24.95 -18.80
C MET A 428 21.82 24.70 -19.79
N THR A 429 22.48 25.76 -20.29
CA THR A 429 23.53 25.68 -21.32
C THR A 429 24.76 24.94 -20.79
N ARG A 430 25.42 24.10 -21.59
CA ARG A 430 26.65 23.38 -21.16
C ARG A 430 27.69 23.32 -22.29
N LYS A 431 28.97 23.36 -21.91
CA LYS A 431 30.10 23.15 -22.83
C LYS A 431 30.18 21.68 -23.24
N MET A 432 30.48 21.42 -24.50
CA MET A 432 30.77 20.08 -25.01
C MET A 432 32.22 19.70 -24.72
N TYR A 433 32.44 18.44 -24.37
CA TYR A 433 33.76 17.83 -24.32
C TYR A 433 34.17 17.31 -25.70
N ASP A 434 35.38 16.78 -25.85
CA ASP A 434 36.03 16.53 -27.16
C ASP A 434 35.29 15.61 -28.14
N ASN A 435 34.30 14.85 -27.66
CA ASN A 435 33.40 14.04 -28.49
C ASN A 435 32.26 14.83 -29.15
N ASN A 436 32.22 16.16 -29.02
CA ASN A 436 31.18 17.06 -29.56
C ASN A 436 29.74 16.71 -29.13
N TYR A 437 29.56 16.18 -27.92
CA TYR A 437 28.26 16.02 -27.28
C TYR A 437 28.33 16.25 -25.76
N TYR A 438 27.18 16.56 -25.16
CA TYR A 438 26.94 16.54 -23.73
C TYR A 438 25.92 15.44 -23.40
N ARG A 439 26.15 14.67 -22.33
CA ARG A 439 25.20 13.65 -21.85
C ARG A 439 24.68 14.02 -20.47
N TYR A 440 23.36 14.01 -20.32
CA TYR A 440 22.68 14.43 -19.11
C TYR A 440 22.33 13.23 -18.21
N ASN A 441 23.08 13.09 -17.10
CA ASN A 441 22.99 11.96 -16.17
C ASN A 441 22.38 12.36 -14.80
N LYS A 442 21.53 13.40 -14.74
CA LYS A 442 20.85 13.86 -13.52
C LYS A 442 19.34 13.82 -13.68
N LYS A 443 18.62 13.67 -12.55
CA LYS A 443 17.23 14.12 -12.44
C LYS A 443 17.12 15.63 -12.66
N GLY A 444 16.01 16.11 -13.18
CA GLY A 444 15.74 17.55 -13.28
C GLY A 444 14.69 17.92 -14.33
N MET A 445 14.25 19.16 -14.21
CA MET A 445 13.27 19.83 -15.09
C MET A 445 13.83 19.91 -16.52
N LEU A 446 13.11 19.37 -17.52
CA LEU A 446 13.49 19.45 -18.93
C LEU A 446 12.34 19.97 -19.83
N PRO A 447 12.64 20.77 -20.88
CA PRO A 447 11.65 21.44 -21.73
C PRO A 447 11.10 20.53 -22.84
N VAL A 448 10.46 19.42 -22.47
CA VAL A 448 10.08 18.27 -23.33
C VAL A 448 9.57 18.63 -24.74
N ARG A 449 8.75 19.68 -24.88
CA ARG A 449 8.11 20.09 -26.15
C ARG A 449 9.07 20.71 -27.18
N TRP A 450 10.22 21.22 -26.75
CA TRP A 450 11.27 21.76 -27.62
C TRP A 450 12.38 20.74 -27.89
N MET A 451 12.47 19.65 -27.12
CA MET A 451 13.59 18.71 -27.18
C MET A 451 13.60 17.80 -28.40
N ALA A 452 14.81 17.49 -28.87
CA ALA A 452 15.07 16.53 -29.94
C ALA A 452 14.86 15.07 -29.48
N PRO A 453 14.52 14.13 -30.40
CA PRO A 453 14.28 12.74 -30.04
C PRO A 453 15.49 12.06 -29.37
N GLU A 454 16.73 12.34 -29.81
CA GLU A 454 17.94 11.79 -29.18
C GLU A 454 18.16 12.33 -27.75
N SER A 455 17.69 13.54 -27.46
CA SER A 455 17.74 14.13 -26.11
C SER A 455 16.66 13.53 -25.19
N LEU A 456 15.53 13.12 -25.75
CA LEU A 456 14.41 12.46 -25.05
C LEU A 456 14.60 10.94 -24.85
N ILE A 457 15.43 10.30 -25.69
CA ILE A 457 15.70 8.85 -25.65
C ILE A 457 16.99 8.54 -24.88
N ASP A 458 18.12 9.14 -25.30
CA ASP A 458 19.47 8.77 -24.82
C ASP A 458 20.07 9.79 -23.82
N GLY A 459 19.40 10.92 -23.61
CA GLY A 459 19.90 12.04 -22.81
C GLY A 459 21.04 12.82 -23.48
N VAL A 460 21.16 12.71 -24.80
CA VAL A 460 22.25 13.30 -25.59
C VAL A 460 21.84 14.68 -26.09
N PHE A 461 22.69 15.68 -25.80
CA PHE A 461 22.55 17.06 -26.25
C PHE A 461 23.74 17.42 -27.14
N THR A 462 23.45 18.03 -28.29
CA THR A 462 24.41 18.49 -29.30
C THR A 462 23.91 19.80 -29.92
N THR A 463 24.76 20.49 -30.69
CA THR A 463 24.32 21.63 -31.49
C THR A 463 23.15 21.26 -32.42
N MET A 464 23.09 20.03 -32.94
CA MET A 464 21.96 19.54 -33.75
C MET A 464 20.66 19.36 -32.96
N SER A 465 20.71 19.16 -31.63
CA SER A 465 19.50 19.19 -30.78
C SER A 465 19.00 20.60 -30.52
N ASP A 466 19.89 21.60 -30.51
CA ASP A 466 19.49 23.02 -30.53
C ASP A 466 18.87 23.38 -31.90
N ILE A 467 19.31 22.80 -33.02
CA ILE A 467 18.65 23.00 -34.34
C ILE A 467 17.22 22.45 -34.37
N TRP A 468 16.95 21.30 -33.76
CA TRP A 468 15.57 20.80 -33.62
C TRP A 468 14.72 21.76 -32.78
N SER A 469 15.27 22.23 -31.66
CA SER A 469 14.64 23.21 -30.76
C SER A 469 14.36 24.53 -31.49
N TYR A 470 15.30 24.98 -32.32
CA TYR A 470 15.16 26.13 -33.22
C TYR A 470 14.05 25.94 -34.27
N GLY A 471 13.83 24.72 -34.77
CA GLY A 471 12.66 24.39 -35.60
C GLY A 471 11.33 24.61 -34.85
N VAL A 472 11.27 24.26 -33.55
CA VAL A 472 10.11 24.56 -32.70
C VAL A 472 9.97 26.06 -32.44
N LEU A 473 11.07 26.78 -32.28
CA LEU A 473 11.10 28.24 -32.18
C LEU A 473 10.58 28.92 -33.46
N LEU A 474 10.95 28.44 -34.65
CA LEU A 474 10.39 28.93 -35.92
C LEU A 474 8.87 28.74 -35.99
N PHE A 475 8.35 27.63 -35.45
CA PHE A 475 6.91 27.43 -35.28
C PHE A 475 6.28 28.44 -34.31
N GLU A 476 6.92 28.72 -33.16
CA GLU A 476 6.46 29.78 -32.24
C GLU A 476 6.43 31.17 -32.91
N ILE A 477 7.40 31.49 -33.78
CA ILE A 477 7.42 32.76 -34.54
C ILE A 477 6.24 32.85 -35.53
N ILE A 478 6.07 31.88 -36.44
CA ILE A 478 4.99 31.97 -37.46
C ILE A 478 3.59 31.92 -36.84
N THR A 479 3.41 31.22 -35.71
CA THR A 479 2.11 31.10 -35.03
C THR A 479 1.86 32.20 -34.00
N PHE A 480 2.77 33.16 -33.85
CA PHE A 480 2.70 34.27 -32.89
C PHE A 480 2.50 33.77 -31.44
N GLY A 481 3.44 32.94 -30.99
CA GLY A 481 3.54 32.44 -29.61
C GLY A 481 2.60 31.28 -29.25
N ALA A 482 2.03 30.57 -30.23
CA ALA A 482 1.16 29.42 -29.96
C ALA A 482 1.95 28.25 -29.33
N PHE A 483 1.31 27.50 -28.45
CA PHE A 483 1.98 26.49 -27.64
C PHE A 483 2.31 25.22 -28.45
N PRO A 484 3.58 24.76 -28.50
CA PRO A 484 3.94 23.55 -29.23
C PRO A 484 3.19 22.32 -28.74
N PHE A 485 2.63 21.55 -29.67
CA PHE A 485 1.77 20.39 -29.39
C PHE A 485 0.57 20.71 -28.47
N GLN A 486 -0.11 21.83 -28.73
CA GLN A 486 -1.36 22.21 -28.03
C GLN A 486 -2.37 21.05 -27.99
N GLY A 487 -3.04 20.87 -26.85
CA GLY A 487 -4.00 19.78 -26.62
C GLY A 487 -3.39 18.42 -26.23
N LEU A 488 -2.06 18.25 -26.29
CA LEU A 488 -1.37 17.07 -25.78
C LEU A 488 -0.70 17.35 -24.43
N SER A 489 -0.73 16.37 -23.51
CA SER A 489 0.09 16.38 -22.30
C SER A 489 1.57 16.14 -22.60
N ASN A 490 2.47 16.52 -21.69
CA ASN A 490 3.92 16.34 -21.87
C ASN A 490 4.33 14.87 -22.09
N ASN A 491 3.63 13.90 -21.47
CA ASN A 491 3.86 12.47 -21.69
C ASN A 491 3.42 12.02 -23.09
N GLN A 492 2.29 12.54 -23.59
CA GLN A 492 1.85 12.27 -24.97
C GLN A 492 2.81 12.89 -26.00
N VAL A 493 3.38 14.08 -25.71
CA VAL A 493 4.42 14.68 -26.56
C VAL A 493 5.70 13.84 -26.56
N LEU A 494 6.14 13.38 -25.39
CA LEU A 494 7.32 12.51 -25.23
C LEU A 494 7.23 11.27 -26.15
N GLU A 495 6.13 10.50 -26.06
CA GLU A 495 5.97 9.31 -26.89
C GLU A 495 5.73 9.62 -28.37
N ARG A 496 5.01 10.71 -28.68
CA ARG A 496 4.79 11.17 -30.06
C ARG A 496 6.10 11.55 -30.78
N VAL A 497 7.01 12.24 -30.09
CA VAL A 497 8.34 12.60 -30.63
C VAL A 497 9.26 11.38 -30.71
N LYS A 498 9.24 10.47 -29.71
CA LYS A 498 9.97 9.19 -29.76
C LYS A 498 9.57 8.32 -30.95
N ALA A 499 8.28 8.25 -31.27
CA ALA A 499 7.76 7.56 -32.45
C ALA A 499 8.29 8.17 -33.77
N GLY A 500 8.66 9.45 -33.76
CA GLY A 500 9.19 10.19 -34.91
C GLY A 500 8.20 11.17 -35.53
N HIS A 501 7.08 11.46 -34.86
CA HIS A 501 6.14 12.49 -35.31
C HIS A 501 6.59 13.89 -34.87
N THR A 502 6.32 14.88 -35.71
CA THR A 502 6.67 16.29 -35.49
C THR A 502 5.44 17.14 -35.19
N ILE A 503 5.62 18.45 -35.02
CA ILE A 503 4.52 19.43 -34.97
C ILE A 503 3.90 19.55 -36.39
N PRO A 504 2.57 19.55 -36.53
CA PRO A 504 1.93 19.86 -37.81
C PRO A 504 2.29 21.28 -38.27
N ILE A 505 2.78 21.41 -39.50
CA ILE A 505 3.12 22.73 -40.07
C ILE A 505 1.82 23.47 -40.41
N PRO A 506 1.64 24.73 -39.97
CA PRO A 506 0.44 25.51 -40.30
C PRO A 506 0.21 25.70 -41.80
N SER A 507 -1.05 25.83 -42.20
CA SER A 507 -1.39 26.27 -43.56
C SER A 507 -0.90 27.69 -43.81
N GLY A 508 -0.52 27.99 -45.07
CA GLY A 508 0.02 29.30 -45.45
C GLY A 508 1.53 29.49 -45.23
N VAL A 509 2.26 28.49 -44.73
CA VAL A 509 3.73 28.51 -44.70
C VAL A 509 4.29 28.46 -46.14
N LYS A 510 5.37 29.22 -46.41
CA LYS A 510 6.04 29.20 -47.73
C LYS A 510 6.82 27.89 -47.94
N PRO A 511 6.87 27.31 -49.15
CA PRO A 511 7.56 26.03 -49.40
C PRO A 511 9.02 25.99 -48.94
N GLN A 512 9.76 27.10 -49.07
CA GLN A 512 11.14 27.21 -48.60
C GLN A 512 11.25 27.12 -47.07
N LEU A 513 10.29 27.71 -46.33
CA LEU A 513 10.24 27.65 -44.86
C LEU A 513 9.72 26.29 -44.39
N GLU A 514 8.78 25.69 -45.11
CA GLU A 514 8.33 24.32 -44.86
C GLU A 514 9.50 23.33 -44.99
N SER A 515 10.32 23.48 -46.04
CA SER A 515 11.55 22.71 -46.23
C SER A 515 12.53 22.88 -45.07
N LEU A 516 12.77 24.12 -44.62
CA LEU A 516 13.62 24.42 -43.47
C LEU A 516 13.10 23.79 -42.17
N LEU A 517 11.79 23.88 -41.89
CA LEU A 517 11.17 23.24 -40.72
C LEU A 517 11.32 21.72 -40.75
N ARG A 518 11.06 21.08 -41.90
CA ARG A 518 11.24 19.63 -42.11
C ARG A 518 12.70 19.20 -41.98
N ALA A 519 13.65 20.03 -42.40
CA ALA A 519 15.08 19.79 -42.24
C ALA A 519 15.52 19.92 -40.77
N CYS A 520 15.05 20.93 -40.04
CA CYS A 520 15.32 21.08 -38.60
C CYS A 520 14.75 19.92 -37.77
N TRP A 521 13.57 19.41 -38.13
CA TRP A 521 12.94 18.27 -37.47
C TRP A 521 13.30 16.91 -38.09
N ASN A 522 14.45 16.77 -38.75
CA ASN A 522 14.90 15.46 -39.21
C ASN A 522 15.20 14.54 -38.00
N ARG A 523 14.67 13.31 -38.02
CA ARG A 523 14.87 12.31 -36.96
C ARG A 523 16.36 11.95 -36.80
N ASN A 524 17.13 11.94 -37.90
CA ASN A 524 18.58 11.80 -37.84
C ASN A 524 19.23 13.18 -37.65
N ALA A 525 19.81 13.40 -36.47
CA ALA A 525 20.48 14.65 -36.11
C ALA A 525 21.57 15.08 -37.12
N ARG A 526 22.21 14.14 -37.83
CA ARG A 526 23.25 14.45 -38.84
C ARG A 526 22.71 14.97 -40.17
N LEU A 527 21.39 14.91 -40.38
CA LEU A 527 20.71 15.41 -41.58
C LEU A 527 19.98 16.74 -41.32
N ARG A 528 20.17 17.33 -40.13
CA ARG A 528 19.70 18.69 -39.81
C ARG A 528 20.75 19.69 -40.31
N PRO A 529 20.35 20.86 -40.83
CA PRO A 529 21.31 21.88 -41.27
C PRO A 529 22.02 22.50 -40.06
N PRO A 530 23.36 22.69 -40.08
CA PRO A 530 24.05 23.45 -39.05
C PRO A 530 23.61 24.92 -39.06
N ALA A 531 23.71 25.59 -37.92
CA ALA A 531 23.24 26.97 -37.73
C ALA A 531 23.80 27.94 -38.78
N SER A 532 25.06 27.79 -39.19
CA SER A 532 25.68 28.59 -40.25
C SER A 532 24.97 28.50 -41.62
N GLN A 533 24.48 27.32 -42.02
CA GLN A 533 23.68 27.17 -43.24
C GLN A 533 22.28 27.80 -43.10
N ILE A 534 21.72 27.81 -41.88
CA ILE A 534 20.45 28.50 -41.60
C ILE A 534 20.65 30.03 -41.69
N VAL A 535 21.75 30.55 -41.15
CA VAL A 535 22.14 31.97 -41.26
C VAL A 535 22.29 32.39 -42.72
N GLU A 536 22.97 31.60 -43.54
CA GLU A 536 23.13 31.83 -44.98
C GLU A 536 21.78 31.81 -45.71
N HIS A 537 20.95 30.79 -45.45
CA HIS A 537 19.63 30.65 -46.08
C HIS A 537 18.69 31.81 -45.74
N LEU A 538 18.63 32.24 -44.48
CA LEU A 538 17.79 33.36 -44.04
C LEU A 538 18.32 34.72 -44.51
N SER A 539 19.65 34.91 -44.53
CA SER A 539 20.26 36.13 -45.08
C SER A 539 19.96 36.27 -46.58
N SER A 540 19.95 35.15 -47.32
CA SER A 540 19.61 35.10 -48.74
C SER A 540 18.12 35.28 -49.04
N ASN A 541 17.25 35.02 -48.05
CA ASN A 541 15.79 35.08 -48.21
C ASN A 541 15.16 36.02 -47.17
N PRO A 542 15.45 37.35 -47.17
CA PRO A 542 15.14 38.27 -46.07
C PRO A 542 13.64 38.56 -45.83
N ARG A 543 12.73 37.94 -46.58
CA ARG A 543 11.27 37.96 -46.36
C ARG A 543 10.67 36.53 -46.30
N LEU A 544 11.46 35.53 -45.90
CA LEU A 544 11.05 34.12 -45.88
C LEU A 544 9.86 33.86 -44.93
N ILE A 545 9.99 34.32 -43.69
CA ILE A 545 9.03 34.05 -42.62
C ILE A 545 7.81 34.94 -42.78
N GLN A 546 6.61 34.39 -42.54
CA GLN A 546 5.36 35.14 -42.55
C GLN A 546 4.39 34.63 -41.48
N PRO A 547 3.45 35.47 -40.98
CA PRO A 547 2.44 35.03 -40.03
C PRO A 547 1.54 33.92 -40.59
N CYS A 548 1.30 32.88 -39.79
CA CYS A 548 0.45 31.73 -40.12
C CYS A 548 -0.47 31.43 -38.92
N ILE A 549 -1.49 32.27 -38.73
CA ILE A 549 -2.44 32.15 -37.61
C ILE A 549 -3.71 31.39 -38.03
N SER A 550 -3.90 30.21 -37.44
CA SER A 550 -5.12 29.41 -37.60
C SER A 550 -6.21 29.86 -36.61
N GLY A 551 -6.91 30.95 -36.94
CA GLY A 551 -8.12 31.41 -36.26
C GLY A 551 -7.92 32.14 -34.91
N PRO A 552 -9.00 32.73 -34.36
CA PRO A 552 -9.01 33.32 -33.03
C PRO A 552 -8.99 32.22 -31.97
N GLN A 553 -8.22 32.40 -30.89
CA GLN A 553 -8.18 31.44 -29.78
C GLN A 553 -9.03 31.91 -28.61
N SER A 554 -9.99 31.06 -28.21
CA SER A 554 -10.53 31.04 -26.85
C SER A 554 -9.39 30.78 -25.86
N SER A 555 -9.24 31.69 -24.89
CA SER A 555 -8.43 31.52 -23.68
C SER A 555 -7.10 30.77 -23.83
N VAL A 556 -6.04 31.48 -24.23
CA VAL A 556 -4.67 31.02 -23.95
C VAL A 556 -4.46 31.05 -22.44
N GLN A 557 -4.60 29.89 -21.78
CA GLN A 557 -4.14 29.74 -20.40
C GLN A 557 -2.61 29.86 -20.38
N MET A 558 -2.11 30.81 -19.58
CA MET A 558 -0.70 30.85 -19.20
C MET A 558 -0.48 29.82 -18.09
N GLU A 559 -0.53 28.53 -18.45
CA GLU A 559 0.06 27.51 -17.58
C GLU A 559 1.57 27.73 -17.55
N ASP A 560 2.14 27.89 -16.35
CA ASP A 560 3.58 27.91 -16.13
C ASP A 560 4.23 26.69 -16.78
N ALA A 561 5.51 26.79 -17.15
CA ALA A 561 6.21 25.77 -17.94
C ALA A 561 6.42 24.44 -17.17
N VAL A 562 5.34 23.66 -17.02
CA VAL A 562 5.32 22.37 -16.33
C VAL A 562 6.36 21.47 -16.99
N SER A 563 7.46 21.27 -16.27
CA SER A 563 8.57 20.43 -16.71
C SER A 563 8.39 19.03 -16.12
N ILE A 564 8.92 18.01 -16.79
CA ILE A 564 8.91 16.63 -16.26
C ILE A 564 10.29 16.28 -15.71
N ASP A 565 10.32 15.64 -14.53
CA ASP A 565 11.52 14.93 -14.01
C ASP A 565 11.75 13.65 -14.82
N LEU A 566 12.51 13.78 -15.90
CA LEU A 566 12.83 12.68 -16.81
C LEU A 566 13.96 11.80 -16.25
N LYS A 567 13.61 10.58 -15.79
CA LYS A 567 14.59 9.52 -15.50
C LYS A 567 15.07 8.88 -16.80
N ILE A 568 16.25 9.29 -17.27
CA ILE A 568 16.91 8.68 -18.43
C ILE A 568 17.70 7.43 -17.97
N PRO A 569 17.60 6.26 -18.65
CA PRO A 569 18.30 5.04 -18.23
C PRO A 569 19.83 5.08 -18.44
N ASP A 570 20.59 4.71 -17.42
CA ASP A 570 22.04 4.46 -17.54
C ASP A 570 22.30 3.15 -18.32
N ARG A 571 22.65 3.27 -19.61
CA ARG A 571 23.23 2.16 -20.38
C ARG A 571 24.71 2.02 -20.06
N THR A 572 25.07 0.95 -19.34
CA THR A 572 26.42 0.60 -18.93
C THR A 572 27.37 0.32 -20.10
N ARG A 573 28.67 0.56 -19.86
CA ARG A 573 29.74 0.45 -20.87
C ARG A 573 29.93 -0.99 -21.38
N LYS A 574 29.97 -1.18 -22.71
CA LYS A 574 30.79 -2.20 -23.37
C LYS A 574 31.15 -1.82 -24.81
N LEU A 575 32.09 -0.89 -24.96
CA LEU A 575 32.94 -0.78 -26.14
C LEU A 575 34.30 -0.18 -25.72
N SER A 576 35.20 -1.04 -25.23
CA SER A 576 36.56 -0.65 -24.84
C SER A 576 37.46 -0.57 -26.07
N LEU A 577 38.19 0.54 -26.22
CA LEU A 577 39.19 0.76 -27.26
C LEU A 577 40.23 -0.38 -27.26
N ILE A 578 40.36 -1.10 -28.38
CA ILE A 578 41.55 -1.93 -28.62
C ILE A 578 42.62 -0.99 -29.20
N GLN A 579 43.46 -0.46 -28.30
CA GLN A 579 44.60 0.36 -28.66
C GLN A 579 45.81 -0.52 -28.98
N THR A 580 45.84 -1.08 -30.19
CA THR A 580 47.02 -1.79 -30.71
C THR A 580 48.19 -0.83 -30.86
N ARG A 581 49.22 -0.99 -30.01
CA ARG A 581 50.49 -0.26 -30.13
C ARG A 581 51.20 -0.70 -31.42
N LEU A 582 51.67 0.25 -32.21
CA LEU A 582 52.64 0.02 -33.28
C LEU A 582 54.07 -0.05 -32.68
N PRO A 583 54.83 -1.14 -32.87
CA PRO A 583 56.28 -1.15 -32.70
C PRO A 583 56.99 -0.46 -33.88
N GLN A 584 58.28 -0.14 -33.72
CA GLN A 584 59.06 0.59 -34.71
C GLN A 584 59.63 -0.29 -35.85
N VAL A 585 60.15 0.39 -36.88
CA VAL A 585 60.82 -0.19 -38.05
C VAL A 585 62.08 -0.98 -37.65
N GLY A 586 62.23 -2.21 -38.17
CA GLY A 586 63.42 -3.03 -37.94
C GLY A 586 63.53 -4.29 -38.82
N THR A 587 64.37 -4.21 -39.86
CA THR A 587 65.07 -5.33 -40.55
C THR A 587 64.32 -6.60 -41.00
N SER A 588 64.21 -6.74 -42.34
CA SER A 588 64.68 -7.90 -43.13
C SER A 588 63.96 -9.27 -43.13
N SER A 589 63.66 -9.71 -44.36
CA SER A 589 63.81 -11.08 -44.92
C SER A 589 62.61 -12.06 -45.10
N ARG A 590 62.29 -12.26 -46.39
CA ARG A 590 62.02 -13.54 -47.11
C ARG A 590 60.83 -14.46 -46.76
N LYS A 591 59.92 -14.53 -47.76
CA LYS A 591 59.43 -15.73 -48.51
C LYS A 591 58.25 -16.58 -48.00
N ARG A 592 57.32 -16.82 -48.95
CA ARG A 592 56.48 -18.04 -49.18
C ARG A 592 55.35 -18.32 -48.16
N SER A 593 54.32 -19.15 -48.46
CA SER A 593 53.66 -19.48 -49.75
C SER A 593 52.42 -20.38 -49.52
N MET A 594 51.28 -20.01 -50.13
CA MET A 594 50.15 -20.85 -50.60
C MET A 594 49.43 -21.91 -49.72
N SER A 595 48.10 -21.93 -49.92
CA SER A 595 47.17 -23.08 -50.05
C SER A 595 46.76 -23.92 -48.82
N GLY A 596 45.45 -24.20 -48.74
CA GLY A 596 44.83 -25.15 -47.81
C GLY A 596 43.30 -25.01 -47.69
N ASN A 597 42.54 -25.58 -48.64
CA ASN A 597 41.10 -25.86 -48.46
C ASN A 597 40.93 -27.07 -47.49
N MET A 598 39.78 -27.51 -46.98
CA MET A 598 38.36 -27.50 -47.40
C MET A 598 37.51 -27.77 -46.10
N VAL A 599 36.18 -27.72 -45.97
CA VAL A 599 35.04 -28.38 -46.64
C VAL A 599 33.73 -27.60 -46.30
N MET A 600 32.64 -27.75 -47.07
CA MET A 600 31.33 -27.10 -46.85
C MET A 600 30.30 -27.97 -46.09
N ASN A 601 29.17 -27.37 -45.67
CA ASN A 601 27.83 -27.85 -46.07
C ASN A 601 26.70 -26.80 -45.90
N ILE A 602 25.62 -26.99 -46.69
CA ILE A 602 24.39 -26.16 -46.93
C ILE A 602 23.33 -27.12 -47.57
N PRO A 603 22.12 -26.74 -48.06
CA PRO A 603 21.26 -25.54 -47.88
C PRO A 603 20.28 -25.72 -46.69
N VAL A 604 18.95 -25.45 -46.59
CA VAL A 604 17.74 -25.06 -47.39
C VAL A 604 16.77 -24.30 -46.42
N LEU A 605 15.70 -23.54 -46.70
CA LEU A 605 15.11 -22.66 -47.76
C LEU A 605 13.55 -22.73 -47.68
N THR A 606 12.89 -21.59 -47.34
CA THR A 606 11.55 -21.10 -47.81
C THR A 606 10.23 -21.90 -47.49
N THR A 607 8.97 -21.42 -47.66
CA THR A 607 8.38 -20.32 -48.51
C THR A 607 6.94 -19.86 -48.07
N SER A 608 6.47 -18.67 -48.53
CA SER A 608 5.04 -18.19 -48.75
C SER A 608 4.03 -18.10 -47.57
N LEU A 609 3.11 -17.11 -47.39
CA LEU A 609 2.08 -16.40 -48.23
C LEU A 609 0.80 -17.25 -48.49
N SER A 610 -0.46 -16.75 -48.49
CA SER A 610 -1.07 -15.39 -48.49
C SER A 610 -2.54 -15.33 -47.95
N GLU A 611 -3.08 -14.10 -47.73
CA GLU A 611 -4.47 -13.54 -47.76
C GLU A 611 -5.75 -14.41 -47.52
N ASP A 612 -6.74 -13.93 -46.72
CA ASP A 612 -8.04 -13.31 -47.18
C ASP A 612 -9.05 -12.96 -46.01
N GLY A 613 -10.12 -12.16 -46.27
CA GLY A 613 -11.42 -12.22 -45.53
C GLY A 613 -11.92 -11.06 -44.60
N MET A 614 -13.19 -10.62 -44.76
CA MET A 614 -13.99 -9.69 -43.90
C MET A 614 -14.85 -10.45 -42.83
N ILE A 615 -15.60 -9.90 -41.84
CA ILE A 615 -16.81 -8.99 -41.88
C ILE A 615 -17.19 -8.47 -40.44
N SER A 616 -17.76 -7.24 -40.37
CA SER A 616 -18.74 -6.56 -39.45
C SER A 616 -19.23 -7.19 -38.10
N ALA A 617 -19.78 -6.48 -37.08
CA ALA A 617 -19.92 -5.05 -36.69
C ALA A 617 -20.73 -4.88 -35.35
N HIS A 618 -21.06 -3.63 -34.94
CA HIS A 618 -22.03 -3.19 -33.90
C HIS A 618 -21.60 -3.34 -32.40
N SER A 619 -21.51 -2.32 -31.53
CA SER A 619 -22.37 -1.15 -31.11
C SER A 619 -23.36 -1.52 -29.98
N ASN A 620 -23.61 -0.78 -28.88
CA ASN A 620 -23.39 0.62 -28.45
C ASN A 620 -23.10 0.66 -26.90
N LEU A 621 -22.56 1.70 -26.23
CA LEU A 621 -23.11 3.04 -25.88
C LEU A 621 -24.51 2.97 -25.18
N ASP A 622 -24.83 3.67 -24.08
CA ASP A 622 -24.05 4.57 -23.20
C ASP A 622 -24.80 4.88 -21.86
N ALA A 623 -24.14 5.53 -20.89
CA ALA A 623 -24.70 6.50 -19.89
C ALA A 623 -25.84 6.08 -18.89
N LEU A 624 -26.23 6.81 -17.81
CA LEU A 624 -25.58 7.77 -16.87
C LEU A 624 -26.44 7.95 -15.57
N ASN A 625 -25.84 8.56 -14.53
CA ASN A 625 -26.44 9.42 -13.47
C ASN A 625 -27.48 8.93 -12.42
N LEU A 626 -27.00 8.89 -11.17
CA LEU A 626 -27.29 9.82 -10.04
C LEU A 626 -28.72 10.17 -9.55
N ASN A 627 -28.82 10.14 -8.19
CA ASN A 627 -29.42 11.11 -7.25
C ASN A 627 -30.69 10.77 -6.42
N SER A 628 -30.71 11.40 -5.22
CA SER A 628 -31.80 11.67 -4.26
C SER A 628 -32.44 10.52 -3.43
N VAL A 629 -33.08 10.72 -2.26
CA VAL A 629 -32.90 11.57 -1.03
C VAL A 629 -34.25 11.63 -0.23
N MET A 630 -34.22 11.79 1.11
CA MET A 630 -35.39 12.02 2.04
C MET A 630 -36.37 10.82 2.27
N LEU A 631 -37.19 10.69 3.34
CA LEU A 631 -37.41 11.39 4.65
C LEU A 631 -38.22 10.49 5.66
N GLU A 632 -38.25 10.87 6.96
CA GLU A 632 -39.34 10.67 8.00
C GLU A 632 -39.88 9.24 8.34
N GLU A 633 -40.57 8.90 9.46
CA GLU A 633 -41.17 9.48 10.71
C GLU A 633 -40.95 8.42 11.87
N SER A 634 -40.67 8.65 13.17
CA SER A 634 -41.51 9.06 14.35
C SER A 634 -42.81 8.23 14.62
N GLU A 635 -43.32 7.96 15.85
CA GLU A 635 -42.99 8.39 17.23
C GLU A 635 -43.65 7.46 18.33
N MET A 636 -43.38 7.71 19.63
CA MET A 636 -44.09 7.27 20.88
C MET A 636 -44.20 5.76 21.24
N GLY A 637 -44.22 5.31 22.51
CA GLY A 637 -43.81 5.93 23.79
C GLY A 637 -44.80 5.77 24.97
N GLU A 638 -44.44 5.03 26.05
CA GLU A 638 -44.91 5.26 27.44
C GLU A 638 -44.10 4.45 28.50
N ASP A 639 -44.12 4.92 29.76
CA ASP A 639 -43.39 4.50 31.00
C ASP A 639 -44.16 5.17 32.20
N PRO A 640 -43.90 5.02 33.53
CA PRO A 640 -42.93 4.17 34.27
C PRO A 640 -43.48 3.49 35.56
N LEU A 641 -42.61 2.79 36.34
CA LEU A 641 -42.38 2.92 37.81
C LEU A 641 -41.66 1.72 38.47
N LEU A 642 -41.00 1.95 39.62
CA LEU A 642 -39.95 1.11 40.28
C LEU A 642 -39.98 1.27 41.83
N PRO A 643 -39.20 0.50 42.64
CA PRO A 643 -38.54 -0.80 42.43
C PRO A 643 -39.14 -1.88 43.39
N PRO A 644 -38.58 -2.41 44.53
CA PRO A 644 -37.26 -2.35 45.20
C PRO A 644 -36.49 -3.71 45.31
N ALA A 645 -35.48 -3.74 46.20
CA ALA A 645 -34.67 -4.86 46.75
C ALA A 645 -35.09 -6.32 46.45
N GLN A 646 -34.28 -7.14 45.74
CA GLN A 646 -32.95 -7.72 46.07
C GLN A 646 -32.94 -8.92 47.04
N TYR A 647 -32.33 -10.05 46.65
CA TYR A 647 -31.02 -10.49 47.15
C TYR A 647 -30.36 -11.57 46.24
N VAL A 648 -29.02 -11.63 46.25
CA VAL A 648 -28.03 -12.58 45.66
C VAL A 648 -28.58 -13.87 45.01
N SER A 649 -28.31 -14.26 43.76
CA SER A 649 -27.13 -14.20 42.84
C SER A 649 -26.05 -15.30 43.02
N THR A 650 -26.16 -16.39 42.25
CA THR A 650 -25.02 -17.28 41.93
C THR A 650 -24.85 -17.33 40.41
N ARG A 651 -23.78 -16.72 39.87
CA ARG A 651 -23.39 -16.83 38.46
C ARG A 651 -22.34 -17.93 38.30
N TYR A 652 -22.55 -18.85 37.37
CA TYR A 652 -21.46 -19.66 36.81
C TYR A 652 -21.51 -19.64 35.28
N VAL A 653 -20.31 -19.57 34.69
CA VAL A 653 -19.96 -19.65 33.25
C VAL A 653 -20.66 -18.65 32.31
N SER A 654 -19.84 -17.73 31.79
CA SER A 654 -20.10 -16.97 30.56
C SER A 654 -19.06 -17.38 29.50
N LEU A 655 -18.96 -16.62 28.40
CA LEU A 655 -17.85 -16.62 27.42
C LEU A 655 -17.78 -17.82 26.45
N ALA A 656 -18.68 -17.87 25.45
CA ALA A 656 -18.50 -18.75 24.29
C ALA A 656 -18.98 -18.24 22.91
N HIS A 657 -19.29 -16.95 22.69
CA HIS A 657 -19.36 -16.36 21.33
C HIS A 657 -19.32 -14.82 21.31
N LYS A 658 -18.15 -14.22 21.02
CA LYS A 658 -18.06 -12.84 20.47
C LYS A 658 -16.75 -12.54 19.73
N GLU A 659 -16.18 -13.49 18.99
CA GLU A 659 -15.05 -13.26 18.08
C GLU A 659 -15.39 -13.67 16.64
N ASN A 660 -15.14 -12.74 15.71
CA ASN A 660 -14.85 -12.95 14.28
C ASN A 660 -15.78 -13.84 13.44
N HIS A 661 -16.92 -13.28 13.04
CA HIS A 661 -17.58 -13.56 11.75
C HIS A 661 -16.73 -13.07 10.55
N GLN A 662 -15.45 -13.47 10.46
CA GLN A 662 -14.57 -13.06 9.35
C GLN A 662 -13.40 -14.02 9.07
N ASN A 663 -13.63 -15.33 9.12
CA ASN A 663 -12.85 -16.33 8.37
C ASN A 663 -13.64 -17.64 8.21
N ARG A 664 -14.40 -17.77 7.11
CA ARG A 664 -15.05 -19.02 6.70
C ARG A 664 -14.59 -19.43 5.29
N GLN A 665 -13.37 -19.94 5.22
CA GLN A 665 -12.87 -20.79 4.12
C GLN A 665 -11.87 -21.79 4.71
N THR A 666 -11.80 -22.99 4.11
CA THR A 666 -10.87 -24.09 4.39
C THR A 666 -10.80 -24.65 5.83
N THR A 667 -11.77 -25.50 6.20
CA THR A 667 -11.57 -26.85 6.79
C THR A 667 -12.89 -27.63 6.66
N GLY A 668 -12.86 -28.96 6.54
CA GLY A 668 -14.02 -29.79 6.14
C GLY A 668 -14.75 -30.57 7.26
N ASP A 669 -15.92 -31.05 6.88
CA ASP A 669 -16.53 -32.36 7.20
C ASP A 669 -16.61 -32.83 8.67
N TYR A 670 -17.55 -32.26 9.46
CA TYR A 670 -18.01 -32.87 10.72
C TYR A 670 -19.50 -32.57 11.02
N CYS A 671 -20.32 -33.61 11.21
CA CYS A 671 -21.77 -33.53 11.55
C CYS A 671 -22.12 -32.86 12.90
N THR A 672 -21.17 -32.19 13.54
CA THR A 672 -21.31 -31.66 14.92
C THR A 672 -22.39 -30.59 15.11
N THR A 673 -22.89 -29.98 14.03
CA THR A 673 -23.95 -28.96 14.08
C THR A 673 -25.34 -29.53 14.29
N ASP A 674 -25.67 -30.69 13.71
CA ASP A 674 -27.04 -31.22 13.75
C ASP A 674 -27.35 -31.88 15.11
N ILE A 675 -26.37 -32.56 15.71
CA ILE A 675 -26.45 -33.08 17.09
C ILE A 675 -26.80 -31.96 18.09
N SER A 676 -26.23 -30.77 17.92
CA SER A 676 -26.52 -29.63 18.79
C SER A 676 -27.91 -29.01 18.58
N ARG A 677 -28.61 -29.38 17.50
CA ARG A 677 -29.92 -28.83 17.14
C ARG A 677 -31.06 -29.65 17.77
N ASP A 678 -30.97 -30.98 17.70
CA ASP A 678 -31.97 -31.89 18.29
C ASP A 678 -31.85 -32.00 19.82
N LEU A 679 -30.65 -31.77 20.38
CA LEU A 679 -30.46 -31.70 21.83
C LEU A 679 -31.13 -30.47 22.48
N TRP A 680 -31.46 -29.43 21.72
CA TRP A 680 -32.10 -28.22 22.25
C TRP A 680 -33.62 -28.16 22.03
N THR A 681 -34.17 -29.02 21.17
CA THR A 681 -35.63 -29.14 20.95
C THR A 681 -36.31 -30.12 21.91
N SER A 682 -35.53 -30.94 22.63
CA SER A 682 -36.02 -32.02 23.50
C SER A 682 -35.99 -31.71 25.01
N VAL A 683 -35.38 -30.58 25.43
CA VAL A 683 -35.36 -30.16 26.84
C VAL A 683 -36.66 -29.46 27.22
N THR A 684 -37.59 -30.22 27.80
CA THR A 684 -38.67 -29.66 28.63
C THR A 684 -38.14 -29.42 30.05
N PRO A 685 -38.52 -28.32 30.72
CA PRO A 685 -38.15 -28.10 32.12
C PRO A 685 -38.91 -29.05 33.04
N VAL A 686 -38.20 -29.58 34.04
CA VAL A 686 -38.72 -30.38 35.17
C VAL A 686 -38.20 -29.73 36.45
#